data_AF-A0A532V325-F1
#
_entry.id   AF-A0A532V325-F1
#
_cell.length_a   1.000
_cell.length_b   1.000
_cell.length_c   1.000
_cell.angle_alpha   90.00
_cell.angle_beta   90.00
_cell.angle_gamma   90.00
#
_symmetry.space_group_name_H-M   'P 1'
#
loop_
_entity.id
_entity.type
_entity.pdbx_description
1 polymer ?
#
loop_
_entity_poly.entity_id
_entity_poly.type
_entity_poly.pdbx_seq_one_letter_code
_entity_poly.pdbx_strand_id
1 'polypeptide(L)'
;MSNEKPLNQFTSLKASLQGGIIGGVAAGLFEVLLVSRWGGNPANLSALLFASIAYGLLGMIAGIGMWIFLQVVPLYRKTRDNFVQMGAIYLSGSLSAILFVIIHFLTFRDFHRELVRHTDPLGIATMIMLLAGALVLYQLVKIILTGLLGSFTTWLLKPKNTILIISLVIVAGIILNISLAKDAESTFSPFDDSGQSNLKQKPCAILIVLDTLRPDYVSCYGSVKASTPNLDKIAGNGIIYEQVYAQATHTKPSTATILTSRYPSEHRAIHKSESLPESVTTLAEVFNQSGYYCGGIVANINLAPVFNYQQGFHEYSYLPPDFFFGANEASARLVIYGVLRLMRLRFVKSVYPYNFYSNAERVYGYFDDFMNRHKGENFFLFLHFMDPHDPYFEHPYSGSGYARAQMENPPPELATSFMEYYRQDIEYLDEQIGLVIDRLKESNLYDNSIIVITSDHGEEFYEHGGWWHANTLHEEQVRVPMIIKYPGNEYAGSVVNFLTRSIDIPPTILKSCDVPVPAEMRGEDLFNVDPENSGIIDAFAECDHGGNSIRMLRVGPWKYIKTDPESRRKRPPEQLFNLDSDPFELNNLFDSEPEKATEMKFLLQAKYQQILASRESGSAVELDPATQERLRALGYTQ
;
A
#
# COMPACT_ATOMS: atom_id res chain seq x y z
N MET A 1 -4.88 -41.01 -52.66
CA MET A 1 -5.63 -39.75 -52.54
C MET A 1 -6.62 -39.91 -51.39
N SER A 2 -6.33 -39.33 -50.23
CA SER A 2 -7.20 -39.40 -49.05
C SER A 2 -8.39 -38.44 -49.24
N ASN A 3 -9.60 -38.98 -49.21
CA ASN A 3 -10.88 -38.24 -49.26
C ASN A 3 -11.17 -37.58 -47.91
N GLU A 4 -10.39 -36.58 -47.50
CA GLU A 4 -10.79 -35.69 -46.41
C GLU A 4 -11.63 -34.55 -46.99
N LYS A 5 -12.91 -34.51 -46.63
CA LYS A 5 -13.80 -33.37 -46.95
C LYS A 5 -13.23 -32.11 -46.29
N PRO A 6 -13.27 -30.94 -46.96
CA PRO A 6 -12.84 -29.69 -46.36
C PRO A 6 -13.59 -29.46 -45.04
N LEU A 7 -12.87 -28.98 -44.02
CA LEU A 7 -13.47 -28.66 -42.74
C LEU A 7 -14.60 -27.65 -42.97
N ASN A 8 -15.84 -28.02 -42.61
CA ASN A 8 -16.94 -27.07 -42.61
C ASN A 8 -16.53 -25.87 -41.73
N GLN A 9 -16.86 -24.64 -42.16
CA GLN A 9 -16.51 -23.40 -41.45
C GLN A 9 -16.83 -23.47 -39.95
N PHE A 10 -17.93 -24.15 -39.61
CA PHE A 10 -18.35 -24.40 -38.24
C PHE A 10 -17.38 -25.30 -37.45
N THR A 11 -16.82 -26.33 -38.07
CA THR A 11 -15.80 -27.20 -37.47
C THR A 11 -14.48 -26.46 -37.26
N SER A 12 -14.11 -25.57 -38.18
CA SER A 12 -12.89 -24.77 -38.09
C SER A 12 -12.98 -23.72 -36.98
N LEU A 13 -14.15 -23.07 -36.85
CA LEU A 13 -14.43 -22.16 -35.74
C LEU A 13 -14.38 -22.89 -34.39
N LYS A 14 -14.97 -24.08 -34.28
CA LYS A 14 -14.90 -24.91 -33.06
C LYS A 14 -13.47 -25.26 -32.68
N ALA A 15 -12.66 -25.72 -33.65
CA ALA A 15 -11.25 -26.02 -33.42
C ALA A 15 -10.47 -24.78 -32.97
N SER A 16 -10.81 -23.60 -33.49
CA SER A 16 -10.20 -22.34 -33.09
C SER A 16 -10.57 -21.92 -31.67
N LEU A 17 -11.85 -22.02 -31.30
CA LEU A 17 -12.32 -21.73 -29.94
C LEU A 17 -11.62 -22.65 -28.93
N GLN A 18 -11.56 -23.96 -29.21
CA GLN A 18 -10.89 -24.93 -28.34
C GLN A 18 -9.38 -24.70 -28.26
N GLY A 19 -8.71 -24.56 -29.41
CA GLY A 19 -7.27 -24.28 -29.46
C GLY A 19 -6.93 -22.97 -28.76
N GLY A 20 -7.77 -21.95 -28.94
CA GLY A 20 -7.66 -20.66 -28.27
C GLY A 20 -7.78 -20.77 -26.75
N ILE A 21 -8.85 -21.39 -26.25
CA ILE A 21 -9.05 -21.59 -24.80
C ILE A 21 -7.88 -22.36 -24.19
N ILE A 22 -7.46 -23.47 -24.80
CA ILE A 22 -6.35 -24.28 -24.30
C ILE A 22 -5.04 -23.49 -24.32
N GLY A 23 -4.77 -22.76 -25.41
CA GLY A 23 -3.58 -21.91 -25.52
C GLY A 23 -3.56 -20.80 -24.47
N GLY A 24 -4.72 -20.21 -24.19
CA GLY A 24 -4.92 -19.26 -23.09
C GLY A 24 -4.65 -19.87 -21.73
N VAL A 25 -5.33 -20.96 -21.37
CA VAL A 25 -5.12 -21.67 -20.09
C VAL A 25 -3.65 -22.06 -19.91
N ALA A 26 -2.98 -22.53 -20.97
CA ALA A 26 -1.56 -22.86 -20.91
C ALA A 26 -0.67 -21.62 -20.64
N ALA A 27 -0.99 -20.46 -21.23
CA ALA A 27 -0.29 -19.21 -20.95
C ALA A 27 -0.51 -18.76 -19.48
N GLY A 28 -1.74 -18.86 -18.99
CA GLY A 28 -2.07 -18.54 -17.59
C GLY A 28 -1.38 -19.46 -16.59
N LEU A 29 -1.35 -20.77 -16.86
CA LEU A 29 -0.58 -21.75 -16.09
C LEU A 29 0.91 -21.40 -16.03
N PHE A 30 1.48 -21.03 -17.17
CA PHE A 30 2.88 -20.62 -17.25
C PHE A 30 3.16 -19.38 -16.40
N GLU A 31 2.30 -18.35 -16.46
CA GLU A 31 2.46 -17.16 -15.64
C GLU A 31 2.31 -17.45 -14.14
N VAL A 32 1.33 -18.28 -13.73
CA VAL A 32 1.18 -18.70 -12.33
C VAL A 32 2.43 -19.44 -11.84
N LEU A 33 3.06 -20.27 -12.67
CA LEU A 33 4.33 -20.92 -12.34
C LEU A 33 5.47 -19.89 -12.21
N LEU A 34 5.54 -18.88 -13.07
CA LEU A 34 6.53 -17.80 -12.95
C LEU A 34 6.33 -17.01 -11.64
N VAL A 35 5.11 -16.59 -11.35
CA VAL A 35 4.76 -15.80 -10.15
C VAL A 35 4.97 -16.60 -8.86
N SER A 36 4.72 -17.91 -8.87
CA SER A 36 4.99 -18.80 -7.73
C SER A 36 6.47 -19.19 -7.61
N ARG A 37 7.37 -18.69 -8.47
CA ARG A 37 8.77 -19.12 -8.56
C ARG A 37 8.89 -20.63 -8.69
N TRP A 38 8.14 -21.19 -9.64
CA TRP A 38 8.07 -22.62 -9.92
C TRP A 38 7.65 -23.46 -8.70
N GLY A 39 6.72 -22.95 -7.90
CA GLY A 39 6.22 -23.60 -6.69
C GLY A 39 7.00 -23.27 -5.40
N GLY A 40 8.03 -22.42 -5.47
CA GLY A 40 8.74 -21.92 -4.29
C GLY A 40 7.88 -21.10 -3.33
N ASN A 41 6.76 -20.54 -3.80
CA ASN A 41 5.73 -19.92 -2.96
C ASN A 41 4.35 -20.56 -3.25
N PRO A 42 3.93 -21.57 -2.47
CA PRO A 42 2.67 -22.28 -2.69
C PRO A 42 1.43 -21.38 -2.64
N ALA A 43 1.42 -20.31 -1.83
CA ALA A 43 0.29 -19.40 -1.74
C ALA A 43 -0.07 -18.79 -3.11
N ASN A 44 0.93 -18.56 -3.96
CA ASN A 44 0.73 -18.01 -5.30
C ASN A 44 0.04 -18.99 -6.26
N LEU A 45 -0.03 -20.29 -5.94
CA LEU A 45 -0.77 -21.27 -6.75
C LEU A 45 -2.29 -21.10 -6.63
N SER A 46 -2.78 -20.38 -5.62
CA SER A 46 -4.20 -20.02 -5.48
C SER A 46 -4.72 -19.15 -6.64
N ALA A 47 -3.83 -18.55 -7.43
CA ALA A 47 -4.16 -17.81 -8.66
C ALA A 47 -4.66 -18.71 -9.79
N LEU A 48 -4.47 -20.02 -9.70
CA LEU A 48 -4.71 -20.96 -10.80
C LEU A 48 -6.14 -20.88 -11.34
N LEU A 49 -7.13 -20.79 -10.45
CA LEU A 49 -8.54 -20.73 -10.84
C LEU A 49 -8.81 -19.50 -11.71
N PHE A 50 -8.40 -18.33 -11.20
CA PHE A 50 -8.58 -17.06 -11.88
C PHE A 50 -7.82 -17.04 -13.22
N ALA A 51 -6.55 -17.45 -13.22
CA ALA A 51 -5.71 -17.51 -14.41
C ALA A 51 -6.36 -18.37 -15.51
N SER A 52 -6.87 -19.54 -15.15
CA SER A 52 -7.46 -20.47 -16.10
C SER A 52 -8.72 -19.90 -16.76
N ILE A 53 -9.56 -19.20 -15.99
CA ILE A 53 -10.77 -18.57 -16.51
C ILE A 53 -10.41 -17.35 -17.35
N ALA A 54 -9.64 -16.41 -16.79
CA ALA A 54 -9.31 -15.14 -17.44
C ALA A 54 -8.50 -15.34 -18.72
N TYR A 55 -7.42 -16.13 -18.67
CA TYR A 55 -6.63 -16.43 -19.86
C TYR A 55 -7.35 -17.38 -20.81
N GLY A 56 -8.20 -18.29 -20.34
CA GLY A 56 -9.05 -19.11 -21.21
C GLY A 56 -9.98 -18.26 -22.08
N LEU A 57 -10.61 -17.23 -21.48
CA LEU A 57 -11.44 -16.26 -22.21
C LEU A 57 -10.63 -15.41 -23.18
N LEU A 58 -9.45 -14.92 -22.76
CA LEU A 58 -8.55 -14.17 -23.65
C LEU A 58 -8.09 -15.04 -24.83
N GLY A 59 -7.74 -16.29 -24.56
CA GLY A 59 -7.36 -17.28 -25.55
C GLY A 59 -8.47 -17.58 -26.55
N MET A 60 -9.72 -17.66 -26.09
CA MET A 60 -10.90 -17.78 -26.94
C MET A 60 -11.01 -16.61 -27.91
N ILE A 61 -10.85 -15.37 -27.43
CA ILE A 61 -10.88 -14.15 -28.26
C ILE A 61 -9.73 -14.16 -29.29
N ALA A 62 -8.51 -14.47 -28.84
CA ALA A 62 -7.34 -14.60 -29.72
C ALA A 62 -7.55 -15.68 -30.80
N GLY A 63 -8.16 -16.80 -30.44
CA GLY A 63 -8.53 -17.86 -31.37
C GLY A 63 -9.53 -17.38 -32.42
N ILE A 64 -10.60 -16.69 -32.03
CA ILE A 64 -11.56 -16.09 -32.98
C ILE A 64 -10.84 -15.14 -33.94
N GLY A 65 -9.98 -14.25 -33.42
CA GLY A 65 -9.18 -13.34 -34.24
C GLY A 65 -8.29 -14.06 -35.24
N MET A 66 -7.61 -15.12 -34.80
CA MET A 66 -6.79 -15.97 -35.66
C MET A 66 -7.62 -16.70 -36.72
N TRP A 67 -8.81 -17.19 -36.36
CA TRP A 67 -9.73 -17.80 -37.32
C TRP A 67 -10.16 -16.81 -38.41
N ILE A 68 -10.57 -15.59 -38.04
CA ILE A 68 -10.92 -14.52 -38.99
C ILE A 68 -9.73 -14.22 -39.92
N PHE A 69 -8.54 -14.00 -39.34
CA PHE A 69 -7.32 -13.73 -40.10
C PHE A 69 -7.02 -14.84 -41.11
N LEU A 70 -7.08 -16.11 -40.68
CA LEU A 70 -6.81 -17.25 -41.55
C LEU A 70 -7.87 -17.44 -42.63
N GLN A 71 -9.08 -16.90 -42.51
CA GLN A 71 -10.07 -16.90 -43.60
C GLN A 71 -9.65 -15.99 -44.77
N VAL A 72 -8.98 -14.88 -44.46
CA VAL A 72 -8.60 -13.85 -45.44
C VAL A 72 -7.21 -14.08 -46.03
N VAL A 73 -6.33 -14.78 -45.31
CA VAL A 73 -4.95 -15.04 -45.76
C VAL A 73 -4.84 -16.24 -46.72
N PRO A 74 -4.35 -16.06 -47.96
CA PRO A 74 -4.26 -17.14 -48.96
C PRO A 74 -3.26 -18.25 -48.61
N LEU A 75 -2.23 -17.92 -47.81
CA LEU A 75 -1.08 -18.80 -47.50
C LEU A 75 -1.48 -20.13 -46.84
N TYR A 76 -2.64 -20.20 -46.19
CA TYR A 76 -3.07 -21.38 -45.43
C TYR A 76 -4.17 -22.18 -46.13
N ARG A 77 -4.53 -21.85 -47.37
CA ARG A 77 -5.69 -22.45 -48.07
C ARG A 77 -5.62 -23.98 -48.17
N LYS A 78 -4.42 -24.55 -48.34
CA LYS A 78 -4.17 -26.01 -48.44
C LYS A 78 -4.14 -26.73 -47.08
N THR A 79 -3.90 -25.97 -46.00
CA THR A 79 -3.79 -26.47 -44.62
C THR A 79 -5.16 -26.57 -43.93
N ARG A 80 -6.18 -25.88 -44.48
CA ARG A 80 -7.54 -25.79 -43.90
C ARG A 80 -8.27 -27.13 -43.77
N ASP A 81 -7.87 -28.14 -44.55
CA ASP A 81 -8.53 -29.44 -44.56
C ASP A 81 -7.98 -30.40 -43.49
N ASN A 82 -6.81 -30.09 -42.92
CA ASN A 82 -6.20 -30.91 -41.87
C ASN A 82 -6.54 -30.37 -40.48
N PHE A 83 -7.42 -31.10 -39.78
CA PHE A 83 -7.89 -30.75 -38.43
C PHE A 83 -6.74 -30.57 -37.42
N VAL A 84 -5.73 -31.45 -37.47
CA VAL A 84 -4.60 -31.44 -36.54
C VAL A 84 -3.70 -30.23 -36.79
N GLN A 85 -3.41 -29.93 -38.05
CA GLN A 85 -2.60 -28.75 -38.41
C GLN A 85 -3.32 -27.45 -38.06
N MET A 86 -4.62 -27.34 -38.33
CA MET A 86 -5.40 -26.16 -37.98
C MET A 86 -5.52 -25.97 -36.47
N GLY A 87 -5.80 -27.04 -35.73
CA GLY A 87 -5.85 -27.00 -34.28
C GLY A 87 -4.52 -26.60 -33.64
N ALA A 88 -3.40 -27.13 -34.15
CA ALA A 88 -2.06 -26.74 -33.72
C ALA A 88 -1.75 -25.27 -34.03
N ILE A 89 -2.19 -24.75 -35.18
CA ILE A 89 -2.03 -23.33 -35.55
C ILE A 89 -2.81 -22.43 -34.60
N TYR A 90 -4.08 -22.76 -34.30
CA TYR A 90 -4.88 -21.96 -33.38
C TYR A 90 -4.32 -21.98 -31.96
N LEU A 91 -3.92 -23.15 -31.46
CA LEU A 91 -3.34 -23.29 -30.12
C LEU A 91 -2.01 -22.54 -30.01
N SER A 92 -1.06 -22.81 -30.91
CA SER A 92 0.24 -22.15 -30.89
C SER A 92 0.13 -20.65 -31.14
N GLY A 93 -0.79 -20.21 -32.00
CA GLY A 93 -1.06 -18.80 -32.27
C GLY A 93 -1.57 -18.06 -31.03
N SER A 94 -2.60 -18.60 -30.36
CA SER A 94 -3.13 -18.00 -29.13
C SER A 94 -2.11 -18.02 -27.99
N LEU A 95 -1.41 -19.15 -27.78
CA LEU A 95 -0.38 -19.25 -26.73
C LEU A 95 0.76 -18.26 -26.96
N SER A 96 1.33 -18.20 -28.16
CA SER A 96 2.44 -17.29 -28.47
C SER A 96 2.03 -15.82 -28.41
N ALA A 97 0.82 -15.46 -28.87
CA ALA A 97 0.31 -14.10 -28.78
C ALA A 97 0.14 -13.65 -27.33
N ILE A 98 -0.41 -14.51 -26.46
CA ILE A 98 -0.61 -14.18 -25.05
C ILE A 98 0.74 -14.13 -24.31
N LEU A 99 1.64 -15.09 -24.55
CA LEU A 99 2.99 -15.05 -23.98
C LEU A 99 3.78 -13.82 -24.44
N PHE A 100 3.60 -13.39 -25.69
CA PHE A 100 4.16 -12.12 -26.16
C PHE A 100 3.65 -10.94 -25.32
N VAL A 101 2.33 -10.85 -25.08
CA VAL A 101 1.77 -9.78 -24.23
C VAL A 101 2.33 -9.85 -22.81
N ILE A 102 2.39 -11.04 -22.21
CA ILE A 102 2.96 -11.23 -20.87
C ILE A 102 4.42 -10.78 -20.86
N ILE A 103 5.28 -11.35 -21.71
CA ILE A 103 6.72 -11.03 -21.75
C ILE A 103 6.95 -9.57 -22.10
N HIS A 104 6.17 -8.99 -23.02
CA HIS A 104 6.24 -7.58 -23.35
C HIS A 104 5.94 -6.72 -22.13
N PHE A 105 4.85 -7.01 -21.41
CA PHE A 105 4.48 -6.29 -20.20
C PHE A 105 5.55 -6.45 -19.11
N LEU A 106 6.03 -7.67 -18.85
CA LEU A 106 7.08 -7.95 -17.87
C LEU A 106 8.39 -7.21 -18.23
N THR A 107 8.81 -7.31 -19.49
CA THR A 107 10.06 -6.67 -19.97
C THR A 107 9.94 -5.16 -19.88
N PHE A 108 8.80 -4.59 -20.28
CA PHE A 108 8.61 -3.14 -20.20
C PHE A 108 8.56 -2.67 -18.75
N ARG A 109 7.84 -3.38 -17.88
CA ARG A 109 7.83 -3.12 -16.44
C ARG A 109 9.24 -3.19 -15.84
N ASP A 110 10.01 -4.23 -16.14
CA ASP A 110 11.31 -4.50 -15.49
C ASP A 110 12.44 -3.61 -16.04
N PHE A 111 12.39 -3.22 -17.32
CA PHE A 111 13.40 -2.34 -17.92
C PHE A 111 13.11 -0.83 -17.75
N HIS A 112 11.86 -0.42 -17.48
CA HIS A 112 11.46 0.99 -17.65
C HIS A 112 11.21 1.71 -16.33
N ARG A 113 12.17 1.58 -15.40
CA ARG A 113 12.42 2.62 -14.38
C ARG A 113 12.98 3.88 -15.07
N GLU A 114 12.09 4.66 -15.70
CA GLU A 114 12.24 6.08 -16.11
C GLU A 114 13.11 6.48 -17.32
N LEU A 115 13.74 5.60 -18.11
CA LEU A 115 14.76 6.06 -19.09
C LEU A 115 14.50 5.91 -20.60
N VAL A 116 13.46 5.21 -21.07
CA VAL A 116 13.27 4.99 -22.52
C VAL A 116 11.79 5.09 -22.90
N ARG A 117 11.44 5.97 -23.85
CA ARG A 117 10.08 6.08 -24.38
C ARG A 117 9.85 5.05 -25.49
N HIS A 118 8.60 4.63 -25.73
CA HIS A 118 8.25 3.71 -26.85
C HIS A 118 8.74 4.19 -28.23
N THR A 119 9.01 5.49 -28.36
CA THR A 119 9.50 6.15 -29.57
C THR A 119 11.01 6.07 -29.76
N ASP A 120 11.76 5.64 -28.76
CA ASP A 120 13.23 5.64 -28.81
C ASP A 120 13.75 4.41 -29.59
N PRO A 121 14.88 4.52 -30.30
CA PRO A 121 15.42 3.42 -31.11
C PRO A 121 15.62 2.10 -30.35
N LEU A 122 16.01 2.18 -29.06
CA LEU A 122 16.20 1.02 -28.20
C LEU A 122 14.87 0.35 -27.83
N GLY A 123 13.82 1.14 -27.61
CA GLY A 123 12.47 0.65 -27.35
C GLY A 123 11.88 -0.06 -28.58
N ILE A 124 12.04 0.53 -29.76
CA ILE A 124 11.62 -0.06 -31.04
C ILE A 124 12.38 -1.38 -31.29
N ALA A 125 13.70 -1.40 -31.09
CA ALA A 125 14.52 -2.60 -31.25
C ALA A 125 14.06 -3.73 -30.31
N THR A 126 13.77 -3.41 -29.04
CA THR A 126 13.25 -4.37 -28.06
C THR A 126 11.90 -4.95 -28.51
N MET A 127 11.00 -4.11 -29.01
CA MET A 127 9.71 -4.58 -29.55
C MET A 127 9.89 -5.52 -30.74
N ILE A 128 10.78 -5.20 -31.67
CA ILE A 128 11.08 -6.04 -32.84
C ILE A 128 11.64 -7.39 -32.39
N MET A 129 12.57 -7.41 -31.42
CA MET A 129 13.14 -8.65 -30.89
C MET A 129 12.09 -9.52 -30.20
N LEU A 130 11.20 -8.92 -29.39
CA LEU A 130 10.10 -9.65 -28.74
C LEU A 130 9.12 -10.23 -29.77
N LEU A 131 8.78 -9.47 -30.82
CA LEU A 131 7.91 -9.93 -31.91
C LEU A 131 8.56 -11.08 -32.69
N ALA A 132 9.86 -10.98 -32.99
CA ALA A 132 10.62 -12.05 -33.62
C ALA A 132 10.65 -13.31 -32.74
N GLY A 133 10.89 -13.14 -31.44
CA GLY A 133 10.86 -14.23 -30.45
C GLY A 133 9.49 -14.91 -30.38
N ALA A 134 8.40 -14.14 -30.38
CA ALA A 134 7.04 -14.68 -30.41
C ALA A 134 6.75 -15.48 -31.69
N LEU A 135 7.22 -14.99 -32.84
CA LEU A 135 7.09 -15.70 -34.11
C LEU A 135 7.89 -17.01 -34.11
N VAL A 136 9.11 -17.00 -33.56
CA VAL A 136 9.92 -18.23 -33.40
C VAL A 136 9.22 -19.21 -32.47
N LEU A 137 8.72 -18.75 -31.33
CA LEU A 137 7.98 -19.58 -30.38
C LEU A 137 6.74 -20.20 -31.03
N TYR A 138 5.97 -19.41 -31.78
CA TYR A 138 4.83 -19.90 -32.56
C TYR A 138 5.25 -21.06 -33.49
N GLN A 139 6.31 -20.88 -34.28
CA GLN A 139 6.77 -21.91 -35.21
C GLN A 139 7.27 -23.17 -34.48
N LEU A 140 8.04 -23.01 -33.40
CA LEU A 140 8.55 -24.13 -32.61
C LEU A 140 7.42 -24.94 -31.99
N VAL A 141 6.49 -24.28 -31.29
CA VAL A 141 5.33 -24.93 -30.66
C VAL A 141 4.48 -25.62 -31.72
N LYS A 142 4.22 -24.98 -32.87
CA LYS A 142 3.49 -25.57 -33.99
C LYS A 142 4.17 -26.84 -34.51
N ILE A 143 5.49 -26.82 -34.71
CA ILE A 143 6.26 -27.98 -35.17
C ILE A 143 6.13 -29.14 -34.17
N ILE A 144 6.28 -28.86 -32.87
CA ILE A 144 6.15 -29.87 -31.82
C ILE A 144 4.73 -30.46 -31.81
N LEU A 145 3.70 -29.63 -31.86
CA LEU A 145 2.30 -30.07 -31.80
C LEU A 145 1.85 -30.85 -33.04
N THR A 146 2.41 -30.55 -34.22
CA THR A 146 2.07 -31.24 -35.47
C THR A 146 2.93 -32.48 -35.76
N GLY A 147 4.16 -32.52 -35.24
CA GLY A 147 5.07 -33.65 -35.35
C GLY A 147 5.01 -34.53 -34.12
N LEU A 148 5.86 -34.22 -33.13
CA LEU A 148 6.11 -35.05 -31.94
C LEU A 148 4.85 -35.35 -31.13
N LEU A 149 3.96 -34.36 -30.99
CA LEU A 149 2.73 -34.45 -30.21
C LEU A 149 1.47 -34.56 -31.06
N GLY A 150 1.55 -34.86 -32.36
CA GLY A 150 0.38 -34.89 -33.26
C GLY A 150 -0.81 -35.72 -32.76
N SER A 151 -0.54 -36.92 -32.24
CA SER A 151 -1.57 -37.79 -31.64
C SER A 151 -2.17 -37.18 -30.37
N PHE A 152 -1.36 -36.56 -29.53
CA PHE A 152 -1.81 -35.89 -28.31
C PHE A 152 -2.64 -34.65 -28.64
N THR A 153 -2.20 -33.82 -29.59
CA THR A 153 -2.95 -32.65 -30.08
C THR A 153 -4.33 -33.06 -30.60
N THR A 154 -4.40 -34.14 -31.37
CA THR A 154 -5.67 -34.69 -31.87
C THR A 154 -6.57 -35.14 -30.72
N TRP A 155 -6.01 -35.81 -29.72
CA TRP A 155 -6.74 -36.23 -28.53
C TRP A 155 -7.23 -35.03 -27.71
N LEU A 156 -6.38 -34.03 -27.50
CA LEU A 156 -6.62 -32.83 -26.69
C LEU A 156 -7.76 -31.97 -27.26
N LEU A 157 -7.82 -31.84 -28.59
CA LEU A 157 -8.84 -31.05 -29.29
C LEU A 157 -10.20 -31.77 -29.41
N LYS A 158 -10.31 -33.03 -28.98
CA LYS A 158 -11.63 -33.68 -28.90
C LYS A 158 -12.46 -32.99 -27.81
N PRO A 159 -13.73 -32.59 -28.08
CA PRO A 159 -14.54 -31.85 -27.11
C PRO A 159 -14.61 -32.47 -25.72
N LYS A 160 -14.80 -33.80 -25.64
CA LYS A 160 -14.84 -34.53 -24.36
C LYS A 160 -13.57 -34.36 -23.53
N ASN A 161 -12.41 -34.36 -24.18
CA ASN A 161 -11.12 -34.31 -23.51
C ASN A 161 -10.73 -32.88 -23.15
N THR A 162 -11.04 -31.92 -24.02
CA THR A 162 -10.90 -30.49 -23.72
C THR A 162 -11.72 -30.13 -22.48
N ILE A 163 -12.99 -30.56 -22.43
CA ILE A 163 -13.85 -30.36 -21.25
C ILE A 163 -13.24 -31.02 -20.02
N LEU A 164 -12.80 -32.28 -20.12
CA LEU A 164 -12.18 -32.99 -19.00
C LEU A 164 -10.96 -32.23 -18.44
N ILE A 165 -10.05 -31.76 -19.29
CA ILE A 165 -8.85 -31.03 -18.85
C ILE A 165 -9.21 -29.71 -18.22
N ILE A 166 -10.09 -28.92 -18.85
CA ILE A 166 -10.53 -27.64 -18.28
C ILE A 166 -11.20 -27.86 -16.93
N SER A 167 -12.07 -28.86 -16.80
CA SER A 167 -12.71 -29.21 -15.53
C SER A 167 -11.69 -29.61 -14.46
N LEU A 168 -10.68 -30.42 -14.81
CA LEU A 168 -9.63 -30.81 -13.86
C LEU A 168 -8.81 -29.60 -13.39
N VAL A 169 -8.45 -28.69 -14.30
CA VAL A 169 -7.72 -27.46 -13.97
C VAL A 169 -8.58 -26.55 -13.10
N ILE A 170 -9.87 -26.40 -13.39
CA ILE A 170 -10.81 -25.62 -12.58
C ILE A 170 -10.95 -26.23 -11.18
N VAL A 171 -11.15 -27.54 -11.07
CA VAL A 171 -11.26 -28.23 -9.78
C VAL A 171 -9.98 -28.08 -8.96
N ALA A 172 -8.81 -28.27 -9.57
CA ALA A 172 -7.52 -28.04 -8.91
C ALA A 172 -7.41 -26.57 -8.47
N GLY A 173 -7.81 -25.63 -9.32
CA GLY A 173 -7.85 -24.21 -9.00
C GLY A 173 -8.77 -23.89 -7.82
N ILE A 174 -9.96 -24.49 -7.74
CA ILE A 174 -10.90 -24.31 -6.62
C ILE A 174 -10.28 -24.83 -5.33
N ILE A 175 -9.71 -26.04 -5.34
CA ILE A 175 -9.07 -26.63 -4.16
C ILE A 175 -7.92 -25.76 -3.68
N LEU A 176 -7.05 -25.31 -4.60
CA LEU A 176 -5.92 -24.44 -4.27
C LEU A 176 -6.38 -23.07 -3.77
N ASN A 177 -7.45 -22.51 -4.33
CA ASN A 177 -8.01 -21.24 -3.87
C ASN A 177 -8.53 -21.37 -2.44
N ILE A 178 -9.38 -22.37 -2.15
CA ILE A 178 -9.91 -22.61 -0.80
C ILE A 178 -8.79 -22.89 0.22
N SER A 179 -7.76 -23.64 -0.20
CA SER A 179 -6.72 -24.10 0.73
C SER A 179 -5.62 -23.06 0.99
N LEU A 180 -5.38 -22.15 0.04
CA LEU A 180 -4.18 -21.30 0.03
C LEU A 180 -4.45 -19.81 -0.18
N ALA A 181 -5.64 -19.42 -0.63
CA ALA A 181 -5.98 -18.00 -0.68
C ALA A 181 -6.17 -17.50 0.74
N LYS A 182 -5.53 -16.36 1.04
CA LYS A 182 -5.64 -15.68 2.31
C LYS A 182 -6.32 -14.35 2.11
N ASP A 183 -7.16 -13.98 3.07
CA ASP A 183 -7.84 -12.68 3.09
C ASP A 183 -6.89 -11.56 3.59
N ALA A 184 -5.82 -11.93 4.29
CA ALA A 184 -4.77 -11.04 4.79
C ALA A 184 -3.36 -11.60 4.51
N GLU A 185 -2.41 -10.70 4.31
CA GLU A 185 -0.98 -11.05 4.30
C GLU A 185 -0.49 -11.02 5.75
N SER A 186 -0.76 -12.11 6.47
CA SER A 186 -0.35 -12.27 7.87
C SER A 186 0.98 -13.01 7.98
N THR A 187 1.89 -12.45 8.77
CA THR A 187 3.15 -13.08 9.20
C THR A 187 3.07 -13.44 10.67
N PHE A 188 3.63 -14.60 11.00
CA PHE A 188 3.66 -15.12 12.37
C PHE A 188 5.09 -15.53 12.72
N SER A 189 5.55 -15.12 13.88
CA SER A 189 6.84 -15.50 14.45
C SER A 189 6.62 -16.22 15.79
N PRO A 190 7.46 -17.21 16.16
CA PRO A 190 7.35 -17.89 17.45
C PRO A 190 7.40 -16.88 18.60
N PHE A 191 6.56 -17.10 19.62
CA PHE A 191 6.54 -16.32 20.85
C PHE A 191 7.06 -17.14 22.03
N ASP A 192 7.94 -16.56 22.82
CA ASP A 192 8.42 -17.11 24.10
C ASP A 192 7.63 -16.45 25.24
N ASP A 193 6.72 -17.22 25.86
CA ASP A 193 5.83 -16.74 26.92
C ASP A 193 6.51 -16.66 28.30
N SER A 194 7.76 -17.09 28.43
CA SER A 194 8.47 -17.09 29.72
C SER A 194 8.57 -15.70 30.36
N GLY A 195 8.65 -14.65 29.54
CA GLY A 195 8.68 -13.24 29.96
C GLY A 195 7.36 -12.70 30.51
N GLN A 196 6.20 -13.28 30.15
CA GLN A 196 4.87 -12.77 30.50
C GLN A 196 4.62 -12.73 32.01
N SER A 197 5.19 -13.68 32.74
CA SER A 197 5.05 -13.74 34.20
C SER A 197 5.60 -12.50 34.91
N ASN A 198 6.63 -11.87 34.34
CA ASN A 198 7.26 -10.65 34.86
C ASN A 198 6.45 -9.38 34.50
N LEU A 199 5.47 -9.49 33.60
CA LEU A 199 4.67 -8.36 33.10
C LEU A 199 3.31 -8.21 33.77
N LYS A 200 2.92 -9.10 34.68
CA LYS A 200 1.56 -9.13 35.29
C LYS A 200 1.06 -7.80 35.91
N GLN A 201 1.96 -6.90 36.28
CA GLN A 201 1.62 -5.58 36.83
C GLN A 201 1.92 -4.41 35.87
N LYS A 202 2.49 -4.70 34.71
CA LYS A 202 2.83 -3.70 33.69
C LYS A 202 1.63 -3.47 32.77
N PRO A 203 1.45 -2.25 32.23
CA PRO A 203 0.35 -1.97 31.31
C PRO A 203 0.58 -2.62 29.95
N CYS A 204 -0.50 -2.96 29.24
CA CYS A 204 -0.44 -3.17 27.80
C CYS A 204 -0.22 -1.83 27.09
N ALA A 205 0.40 -1.87 25.92
CA ALA A 205 0.65 -0.70 25.08
C ALA A 205 -0.16 -0.80 23.79
N ILE A 206 -1.02 0.18 23.53
CA ILE A 206 -1.86 0.21 22.34
C ILE A 206 -1.58 1.51 21.60
N LEU A 207 -1.05 1.40 20.39
CA LEU A 207 -0.77 2.51 19.48
C LEU A 207 -1.76 2.47 18.32
N ILE A 208 -2.58 3.50 18.21
CA ILE A 208 -3.59 3.68 17.17
C ILE A 208 -3.16 4.85 16.28
N VAL A 209 -2.92 4.56 15.01
CA VAL A 209 -2.56 5.56 13.99
C VAL A 209 -3.70 5.68 12.98
N LEU A 210 -4.16 6.91 12.79
CA LEU A 210 -5.26 7.28 11.89
C LEU A 210 -4.66 8.02 10.69
N ASP A 211 -4.54 7.34 9.55
CA ASP A 211 -3.83 7.82 8.35
C ASP A 211 -4.40 9.17 7.88
N THR A 212 -3.55 10.19 7.77
CA THR A 212 -3.87 11.55 7.28
C THR A 212 -4.77 12.44 8.15
N LEU A 213 -5.16 12.02 9.36
CA LEU A 213 -6.07 12.77 10.23
C LEU A 213 -5.49 14.12 10.69
N ARG A 214 -6.18 15.22 10.39
CA ARG A 214 -5.81 16.57 10.82
C ARG A 214 -6.47 16.96 12.15
N PRO A 215 -5.77 17.68 13.04
CA PRO A 215 -6.34 18.12 14.32
C PRO A 215 -7.48 19.12 14.14
N ASP A 216 -7.47 19.93 13.08
CA ASP A 216 -8.53 20.92 12.80
C ASP A 216 -9.83 20.28 12.29
N TYR A 217 -9.94 18.95 12.26
CA TYR A 217 -11.17 18.19 12.05
C TYR A 217 -11.63 17.40 13.28
N VAL A 218 -10.89 17.46 14.40
CA VAL A 218 -11.21 16.69 15.62
C VAL A 218 -11.82 17.63 16.66
N SER A 219 -12.99 17.29 17.21
CA SER A 219 -13.76 18.19 18.07
C SER A 219 -13.07 18.52 19.41
N CYS A 220 -12.31 17.59 20.01
CA CYS A 220 -11.53 17.88 21.21
C CYS A 220 -10.37 18.87 21.00
N TYR A 221 -10.03 19.21 19.76
CA TYR A 221 -9.09 20.29 19.40
C TYR A 221 -9.81 21.62 19.14
N GLY A 222 -11.09 21.73 19.48
CA GLY A 222 -11.92 22.92 19.27
C GLY A 222 -12.51 23.03 17.86
N SER A 223 -12.41 21.98 17.04
CA SER A 223 -13.00 21.98 15.70
C SER A 223 -14.52 21.78 15.73
N VAL A 224 -15.18 22.41 14.75
CA VAL A 224 -16.59 22.15 14.40
C VAL A 224 -16.74 21.57 12.99
N LYS A 225 -15.62 21.21 12.34
CA LYS A 225 -15.62 20.73 10.96
C LYS A 225 -16.17 19.31 10.84
N ALA A 226 -15.91 18.43 11.81
CA ALA A 226 -16.46 17.08 11.88
C ALA A 226 -16.93 16.76 13.30
N SER A 227 -17.82 15.77 13.44
CA SER A 227 -18.28 15.26 14.73
C SER A 227 -17.47 14.03 15.16
N THR A 228 -16.59 14.16 16.16
CA THR A 228 -15.76 13.04 16.67
C THR A 228 -16.00 12.72 18.15
N PRO A 229 -17.22 12.33 18.54
CA PRO A 229 -17.59 12.16 19.95
C PRO A 229 -16.86 11.00 20.65
N ASN A 230 -16.37 9.98 19.94
CA ASN A 230 -15.64 8.89 20.57
C ASN A 230 -14.18 9.26 20.86
N LEU A 231 -13.54 10.01 19.96
CA LEU A 231 -12.26 10.66 20.24
C LEU A 231 -12.39 11.64 21.43
N ASP A 232 -13.46 12.42 21.50
CA ASP A 232 -13.72 13.33 22.62
C ASP A 232 -13.82 12.61 23.98
N LYS A 233 -14.47 11.44 24.02
CA LYS A 233 -14.57 10.63 25.24
C LYS A 233 -13.19 10.16 25.71
N ILE A 234 -12.32 9.77 24.80
CA ILE A 234 -10.96 9.31 25.13
C ILE A 234 -10.12 10.49 25.60
N ALA A 235 -10.22 11.62 24.89
CA ALA A 235 -9.56 12.87 25.27
C ALA A 235 -9.95 13.31 26.69
N GLY A 236 -11.23 13.21 27.06
CA GLY A 236 -11.70 13.51 28.42
C GLY A 236 -11.12 12.61 29.52
N ASN A 237 -10.66 11.40 29.17
CA ASN A 237 -9.99 10.46 30.08
C ASN A 237 -8.46 10.43 29.90
N GLY A 238 -7.92 11.28 29.03
CA GLY A 238 -6.51 11.30 28.66
C GLY A 238 -5.95 12.71 28.62
N ILE A 239 -4.89 12.86 27.84
CA ILE A 239 -4.12 14.08 27.66
C ILE A 239 -4.21 14.47 26.19
N ILE A 240 -4.56 15.72 25.92
CA ILE A 240 -4.54 16.28 24.56
C ILE A 240 -3.21 16.98 24.35
N TYR A 241 -2.49 16.67 23.28
CA TYR A 241 -1.29 17.39 22.88
C TYR A 241 -1.59 18.27 21.67
N GLU A 242 -1.58 19.59 21.84
CA GLU A 242 -2.06 20.53 20.81
C GLU A 242 -1.06 20.79 19.67
N GLN A 243 0.24 20.63 19.93
CA GLN A 243 1.32 21.04 19.04
C GLN A 243 2.24 19.87 18.68
N VAL A 244 1.68 18.83 18.07
CA VAL A 244 2.42 17.61 17.66
C VAL A 244 2.82 17.69 16.20
N TYR A 245 4.10 17.44 15.92
CA TYR A 245 4.66 17.48 14.57
C TYR A 245 5.14 16.12 14.08
N ALA A 246 4.61 15.67 12.94
CA ALA A 246 5.10 14.55 12.17
C ALA A 246 6.45 14.88 11.50
N GLN A 247 7.34 13.88 11.40
CA GLN A 247 8.67 14.05 10.79
C GLN A 247 8.65 13.84 9.27
N ALA A 248 7.53 13.39 8.71
CA ALA A 248 7.31 13.25 7.27
C ALA A 248 5.83 13.41 6.93
N THR A 249 5.52 13.59 5.65
CA THR A 249 4.16 13.85 5.15
C THR A 249 3.64 12.75 4.24
N HIS A 250 4.14 11.53 4.41
CA HIS A 250 3.56 10.34 3.79
C HIS A 250 3.74 9.11 4.67
N THR A 251 2.81 8.17 4.56
CA THR A 251 2.61 7.06 5.49
C THR A 251 3.87 6.24 5.77
N LYS A 252 4.64 5.90 4.73
CA LYS A 252 5.83 5.06 4.86
C LYS A 252 6.86 5.66 5.85
N PRO A 253 7.54 6.78 5.55
CA PRO A 253 8.52 7.33 6.47
C PRO A 253 7.92 7.82 7.78
N SER A 254 6.69 8.34 7.77
CA SER A 254 6.12 8.84 9.02
C SER A 254 5.83 7.70 10.00
N THR A 255 5.26 6.59 9.52
CA THR A 255 5.06 5.39 10.35
C THR A 255 6.39 4.75 10.75
N ALA A 256 7.40 4.75 9.88
CA ALA A 256 8.74 4.29 10.26
C ALA A 256 9.33 5.15 11.38
N THR A 257 9.14 6.46 11.35
CA THR A 257 9.51 7.36 12.46
C THR A 257 8.77 6.97 13.74
N ILE A 258 7.45 6.80 13.67
CA ILE A 258 6.61 6.40 14.82
C ILE A 258 7.02 5.04 15.38
N LEU A 259 7.49 4.10 14.55
CA LEU A 259 7.90 2.78 15.03
C LEU A 259 9.36 2.70 15.45
N THR A 260 10.21 3.68 15.14
CA THR A 260 11.67 3.57 15.39
C THR A 260 12.22 4.72 16.22
N SER A 261 11.45 5.80 16.40
CA SER A 261 11.91 7.05 17.01
C SER A 261 13.16 7.59 16.28
N ARG A 262 13.21 7.48 14.96
CA ARG A 262 14.30 7.95 14.09
C ARG A 262 13.77 8.86 13.00
N TYR A 263 14.58 9.80 12.53
CA TYR A 263 14.19 10.65 11.40
C TYR A 263 14.17 9.88 10.07
N PRO A 264 13.42 10.34 9.05
CA PRO A 264 13.37 9.68 7.75
C PRO A 264 14.73 9.41 7.11
N SER A 265 15.62 10.39 7.14
CA SER A 265 16.98 10.31 6.64
C SER A 265 17.87 9.31 7.41
N GLU A 266 17.56 9.01 8.68
CA GLU A 266 18.26 7.99 9.47
C GLU A 266 17.75 6.58 9.13
N HIS A 267 16.43 6.36 9.12
CA HIS A 267 15.84 5.03 8.95
C HIS A 267 15.70 4.58 7.49
N ARG A 268 15.75 5.50 6.52
CA ARG A 268 15.78 5.22 5.06
C ARG A 268 14.58 4.50 4.43
N ALA A 269 13.54 4.18 5.18
CA ALA A 269 12.22 3.86 4.60
C ALA A 269 11.52 5.11 4.02
N ILE A 270 12.09 5.74 2.99
CA ILE A 270 11.58 7.01 2.43
C ILE A 270 10.86 6.78 1.11
N HIS A 271 11.54 6.10 0.17
CA HIS A 271 11.05 5.93 -1.18
C HIS A 271 10.18 4.68 -1.34
N LYS A 272 9.44 4.65 -2.44
CA LYS A 272 8.39 3.64 -2.73
C LYS A 272 8.92 2.21 -2.73
N SER A 273 10.15 1.97 -3.22
CA SER A 273 10.77 0.64 -3.25
C SER A 273 11.69 0.35 -2.06
N GLU A 274 11.84 1.28 -1.12
CA GLU A 274 12.65 1.05 0.07
C GLU A 274 11.84 0.33 1.14
N SER A 275 12.53 -0.53 1.89
CA SER A 275 12.02 -1.20 3.09
C SER A 275 12.60 -0.54 4.33
N LEU A 276 11.97 -0.77 5.48
CA LEU A 276 12.58 -0.52 6.76
C LEU A 276 13.79 -1.47 6.94
N PRO A 277 15.03 -0.96 7.11
CA PRO A 277 16.19 -1.83 7.25
C PRO A 277 16.15 -2.63 8.55
N GLU A 278 16.54 -3.92 8.50
CA GLU A 278 16.64 -4.79 9.68
C GLU A 278 17.59 -4.26 10.78
N SER A 279 18.55 -3.41 10.41
CA SER A 279 19.46 -2.78 11.37
C SER A 279 18.83 -1.66 12.19
N VAL A 280 17.64 -1.18 11.81
CA VAL A 280 16.93 -0.12 12.53
C VAL A 280 15.97 -0.78 13.54
N THR A 281 16.30 -0.68 14.82
CA THR A 281 15.48 -1.24 15.90
C THR A 281 14.09 -0.59 15.96
N THR A 282 13.04 -1.41 15.97
CA THR A 282 11.65 -0.97 16.09
C THR A 282 11.15 -1.05 17.54
N LEU A 283 10.10 -0.27 17.84
CA LEU A 283 9.34 -0.30 19.08
C LEU A 283 8.81 -1.70 19.39
N ALA A 284 8.35 -2.43 18.35
CA ALA A 284 7.90 -3.80 18.49
C ALA A 284 9.03 -4.73 18.92
N GLU A 285 10.24 -4.58 18.38
CA GLU A 285 11.41 -5.38 18.82
C GLU A 285 11.78 -5.12 20.28
N VAL A 286 11.74 -3.85 20.72
CA VAL A 286 12.04 -3.50 22.11
C VAL A 286 11.01 -4.13 23.06
N PHE A 287 9.73 -4.10 22.70
CA PHE A 287 8.66 -4.75 23.47
C PHE A 287 8.79 -6.27 23.48
N ASN A 288 9.02 -6.86 22.31
CA ASN A 288 9.24 -8.29 22.15
C ASN A 288 10.39 -8.78 23.05
N GLN A 289 11.55 -8.11 22.99
CA GLN A 289 12.71 -8.41 23.84
C GLN A 289 12.42 -8.23 25.35
N SER A 290 11.41 -7.44 25.69
CA SER A 290 10.94 -7.23 27.07
C SER A 290 9.85 -8.21 27.51
N GLY A 291 9.53 -9.20 26.67
CA GLY A 291 8.59 -10.29 26.97
C GLY A 291 7.14 -10.00 26.57
N TYR A 292 6.84 -8.88 25.92
CA TYR A 292 5.49 -8.55 25.45
C TYR A 292 5.14 -9.34 24.19
N TYR A 293 3.90 -9.81 24.10
CA TYR A 293 3.35 -10.24 22.80
C TYR A 293 3.21 -9.01 21.90
N CYS A 294 3.50 -9.11 20.61
CA CYS A 294 3.53 -7.96 19.71
C CYS A 294 2.64 -8.22 18.51
N GLY A 295 1.52 -7.50 18.44
CA GLY A 295 0.53 -7.58 17.37
C GLY A 295 0.54 -6.33 16.49
N GLY A 296 0.37 -6.48 15.18
CA GLY A 296 0.20 -5.37 14.25
C GLY A 296 -0.94 -5.64 13.26
N ILE A 297 -1.84 -4.67 13.07
CA ILE A 297 -2.94 -4.74 12.12
C ILE A 297 -2.94 -3.47 11.29
N VAL A 298 -2.71 -3.59 9.98
CA VAL A 298 -2.54 -2.44 9.09
C VAL A 298 -3.37 -2.54 7.81
N ALA A 299 -3.98 -1.43 7.41
CA ALA A 299 -4.77 -1.33 6.18
C ALA A 299 -4.00 -0.74 4.98
N ASN A 300 -2.82 -0.12 5.19
CA ASN A 300 -2.06 0.56 4.14
C ASN A 300 -0.91 -0.32 3.62
N ILE A 301 -0.82 -0.48 2.28
CA ILE A 301 0.21 -1.28 1.62
C ILE A 301 1.64 -0.80 1.89
N ASN A 302 1.83 0.49 2.17
CA ASN A 302 3.14 1.04 2.51
C ASN A 302 3.73 0.44 3.79
N LEU A 303 2.87 -0.19 4.60
CA LEU A 303 3.20 -0.87 5.85
C LEU A 303 3.14 -2.40 5.71
N ALA A 304 3.04 -2.93 4.48
CA ALA A 304 2.95 -4.37 4.26
C ALA A 304 4.28 -5.10 4.56
N PRO A 305 4.25 -6.42 4.83
CA PRO A 305 5.44 -7.19 5.16
C PRO A 305 6.56 -7.16 4.10
N VAL A 306 6.20 -6.96 2.83
CA VAL A 306 7.16 -6.78 1.74
C VAL A 306 8.11 -5.59 1.94
N PHE A 307 7.72 -4.61 2.77
CA PHE A 307 8.54 -3.46 3.15
C PHE A 307 9.19 -3.59 4.54
N ASN A 308 9.14 -4.78 5.14
CA ASN A 308 9.74 -5.09 6.43
C ASN A 308 9.12 -4.38 7.65
N TYR A 309 7.87 -3.93 7.58
CA TYR A 309 7.19 -3.31 8.73
C TYR A 309 6.69 -4.31 9.79
N GLN A 310 6.66 -5.61 9.46
CA GLN A 310 6.38 -6.69 10.40
C GLN A 310 7.54 -6.96 11.37
N GLN A 311 8.69 -6.31 11.20
CA GLN A 311 9.88 -6.49 12.06
C GLN A 311 9.55 -6.28 13.55
N GLY A 312 9.86 -7.30 14.35
CA GLY A 312 9.62 -7.31 15.81
C GLY A 312 8.26 -7.86 16.24
N PHE A 313 7.29 -7.97 15.34
CA PHE A 313 5.97 -8.47 15.65
C PHE A 313 5.91 -10.02 15.67
N HIS A 314 5.15 -10.55 16.62
CA HIS A 314 4.81 -11.98 16.70
C HIS A 314 3.68 -12.32 15.75
N GLU A 315 2.74 -11.40 15.58
CA GLU A 315 1.66 -11.45 14.62
C GLU A 315 1.54 -10.10 13.94
N TYR A 316 1.60 -10.09 12.60
CA TYR A 316 1.42 -8.88 11.82
C TYR A 316 0.55 -9.16 10.61
N SER A 317 -0.59 -8.47 10.52
CA SER A 317 -1.59 -8.66 9.48
C SER A 317 -1.75 -7.39 8.65
N TYR A 318 -1.31 -7.46 7.40
CA TYR A 318 -1.69 -6.48 6.38
C TYR A 318 -3.01 -6.91 5.71
N LEU A 319 -3.97 -6.00 5.65
CA LEU A 319 -5.32 -6.23 5.13
C LEU A 319 -5.44 -5.67 3.69
N PRO A 320 -5.20 -6.47 2.64
CA PRO A 320 -5.31 -6.01 1.25
C PRO A 320 -6.77 -5.72 0.85
N PRO A 321 -7.01 -4.90 -0.18
CA PRO A 321 -8.35 -4.67 -0.70
C PRO A 321 -8.97 -5.92 -1.32
N ASP A 322 -10.29 -5.89 -1.48
CA ASP A 322 -11.07 -6.82 -2.29
C ASP A 322 -10.73 -6.62 -3.77
N PHE A 323 -10.09 -7.64 -4.33
CA PHE A 323 -9.73 -7.66 -5.73
C PHE A 323 -10.96 -7.87 -6.62
N PHE A 324 -10.93 -7.26 -7.80
CA PHE A 324 -12.05 -7.36 -8.74
C PHE A 324 -12.22 -8.79 -9.29
N PHE A 325 -13.44 -9.10 -9.75
CA PHE A 325 -13.74 -10.33 -10.49
C PHE A 325 -13.50 -11.64 -9.71
N GLY A 326 -13.56 -11.59 -8.38
CA GLY A 326 -13.27 -12.75 -7.52
C GLY A 326 -11.80 -13.17 -7.55
N ALA A 327 -10.91 -12.26 -7.94
CA ALA A 327 -9.47 -12.46 -7.80
C ALA A 327 -9.10 -12.52 -6.31
N ASN A 328 -8.00 -13.22 -6.03
CA ASN A 328 -7.31 -13.18 -4.74
C ASN A 328 -5.96 -12.48 -4.91
N GLU A 329 -5.21 -12.36 -3.83
CA GLU A 329 -3.91 -11.69 -3.86
C GLU A 329 -2.93 -12.31 -4.88
N ALA A 330 -2.90 -13.63 -4.97
CA ALA A 330 -2.07 -14.32 -5.95
C ALA A 330 -2.48 -13.97 -7.39
N SER A 331 -3.79 -13.86 -7.64
CA SER A 331 -4.35 -13.48 -8.94
C SER A 331 -4.00 -12.05 -9.33
N ALA A 332 -3.85 -11.16 -8.34
CA ALA A 332 -3.49 -9.77 -8.58
C ALA A 332 -2.07 -9.60 -9.17
N ARG A 333 -1.23 -10.64 -9.07
CA ARG A 333 0.16 -10.66 -9.60
C ARG A 333 0.21 -10.97 -11.10
N LEU A 334 -0.92 -11.38 -11.69
CA LEU A 334 -1.03 -11.74 -13.09
C LEU A 334 -1.23 -10.49 -13.96
N VAL A 335 -0.56 -10.46 -15.11
CA VAL A 335 -0.68 -9.38 -16.11
C VAL A 335 -2.13 -9.17 -16.52
N ILE A 336 -2.90 -10.25 -16.72
CA ILE A 336 -4.31 -10.16 -17.11
C ILE A 336 -5.17 -9.45 -16.07
N TYR A 337 -4.88 -9.61 -14.77
CA TYR A 337 -5.62 -8.91 -13.72
C TYR A 337 -5.40 -7.41 -13.82
N GLY A 338 -4.14 -6.97 -13.94
CA GLY A 338 -3.80 -5.55 -14.12
C GLY A 338 -4.53 -4.92 -15.30
N VAL A 339 -4.56 -5.61 -16.46
CA VAL A 339 -5.30 -5.14 -17.64
C VAL A 339 -6.80 -5.03 -17.37
N LEU A 340 -7.43 -6.07 -16.82
CA LEU A 340 -8.87 -6.10 -16.54
C LEU A 340 -9.26 -5.03 -15.51
N ARG A 341 -8.43 -4.83 -14.50
CA ARG A 341 -8.60 -3.81 -13.47
C ARG A 341 -8.56 -2.40 -14.06
N LEU A 342 -7.56 -2.09 -14.88
CA LEU A 342 -7.46 -0.79 -15.56
C LEU A 342 -8.66 -0.54 -16.47
N MET A 343 -9.11 -1.55 -17.22
CA MET A 343 -10.33 -1.46 -18.01
C MET A 343 -11.55 -1.16 -17.12
N ARG A 344 -11.71 -1.85 -15.99
CA ARG A 344 -12.81 -1.59 -15.06
C ARG A 344 -12.78 -0.14 -14.57
N LEU A 345 -11.65 0.33 -14.07
CA LEU A 345 -11.53 1.70 -13.56
C LEU A 345 -11.75 2.77 -14.64
N ARG A 346 -11.45 2.45 -15.90
CA ARG A 346 -11.69 3.36 -17.03
C ARG A 346 -13.17 3.50 -17.39
N PHE A 347 -13.94 2.41 -17.31
CA PHE A 347 -15.32 2.36 -17.80
C PHE A 347 -16.39 2.37 -16.70
N VAL A 348 -16.06 1.95 -15.48
CA VAL A 348 -16.98 1.92 -14.33
C VAL A 348 -16.63 3.05 -13.38
N LYS A 349 -17.56 4.00 -13.22
CA LYS A 349 -17.36 5.18 -12.36
C LYS A 349 -17.54 4.89 -10.87
N SER A 350 -18.35 3.89 -10.52
CA SER A 350 -18.60 3.54 -9.12
C SER A 350 -17.34 2.98 -8.46
N VAL A 351 -16.95 3.62 -7.36
CA VAL A 351 -15.79 3.27 -6.53
C VAL A 351 -16.25 2.99 -5.11
N TYR A 352 -15.71 1.95 -4.52
CA TYR A 352 -15.99 1.58 -3.13
C TYR A 352 -14.67 1.38 -2.38
N PRO A 353 -14.61 1.70 -1.07
CA PRO A 353 -13.36 1.68 -0.30
C PRO A 353 -12.68 0.33 -0.31
N TYR A 354 -13.47 -0.74 -0.13
CA TYR A 354 -12.97 -2.11 -0.12
C TYR A 354 -12.23 -2.50 -1.40
N ASN A 355 -12.39 -1.80 -2.52
CA ASN A 355 -11.62 -2.06 -3.74
C ASN A 355 -10.23 -1.39 -3.78
N PHE A 356 -9.90 -0.56 -2.79
CA PHE A 356 -8.66 0.22 -2.72
C PHE A 356 -7.89 -0.06 -1.42
N TYR A 357 -8.57 -0.11 -0.27
CA TYR A 357 -8.00 -0.45 1.02
C TYR A 357 -9.01 -1.22 1.90
N SER A 358 -8.58 -1.66 3.08
CA SER A 358 -9.48 -2.27 4.07
C SER A 358 -10.02 -1.20 5.02
N ASN A 359 -11.34 -1.02 5.03
CA ASN A 359 -12.01 -0.03 5.88
C ASN A 359 -11.86 -0.32 7.38
N ALA A 360 -12.19 0.68 8.20
CA ALA A 360 -12.08 0.60 9.66
C ALA A 360 -12.87 -0.56 10.28
N GLU A 361 -14.04 -0.93 9.73
CA GLU A 361 -14.82 -2.08 10.20
C GLU A 361 -14.02 -3.40 10.09
N ARG A 362 -13.29 -3.60 8.99
CA ARG A 362 -12.47 -4.80 8.80
C ARG A 362 -11.26 -4.80 9.74
N VAL A 363 -10.64 -3.64 9.97
CA VAL A 363 -9.56 -3.48 10.96
C VAL A 363 -10.08 -3.84 12.36
N TYR A 364 -11.27 -3.35 12.74
CA TYR A 364 -11.93 -3.70 14.00
C TYR A 364 -12.18 -5.21 14.12
N GLY A 365 -12.64 -5.88 13.06
CA GLY A 365 -12.86 -7.34 13.08
C GLY A 365 -11.58 -8.14 13.40
N TYR A 366 -10.43 -7.76 12.83
CA TYR A 366 -9.13 -8.37 13.16
C TYR A 366 -8.67 -8.01 14.58
N PHE A 367 -8.95 -6.79 15.03
CA PHE A 367 -8.68 -6.37 16.40
C PHE A 367 -9.50 -7.19 17.41
N ASP A 368 -10.79 -7.42 17.18
CA ASP A 368 -11.61 -8.23 18.08
C ASP A 368 -11.13 -9.70 18.13
N ASP A 369 -10.73 -10.28 16.99
CA ASP A 369 -10.13 -11.61 16.96
C ASP A 369 -8.82 -11.68 17.74
N PHE A 370 -7.92 -10.69 17.56
CA PHE A 370 -6.69 -10.57 18.34
C PHE A 370 -6.97 -10.52 19.84
N MET A 371 -7.90 -9.67 20.26
CA MET A 371 -8.33 -9.54 21.66
C MET A 371 -8.92 -10.84 22.21
N ASN A 372 -9.55 -11.66 21.36
CA ASN A 372 -10.09 -12.94 21.77
C ASN A 372 -9.01 -14.01 22.00
N ARG A 373 -7.93 -13.99 21.21
CA ARG A 373 -6.83 -14.95 21.30
C ARG A 373 -5.83 -14.63 22.42
N HIS A 374 -5.56 -13.35 22.66
CA HIS A 374 -4.52 -12.90 23.60
C HIS A 374 -5.08 -12.41 24.95
N LYS A 375 -6.17 -13.03 25.42
CA LYS A 375 -6.77 -12.68 26.72
C LYS A 375 -5.82 -13.03 27.86
N GLY A 376 -5.46 -12.00 28.64
CA GLY A 376 -4.59 -12.16 29.81
C GLY A 376 -3.10 -12.13 29.51
N GLU A 377 -2.71 -11.88 28.25
CA GLU A 377 -1.34 -11.59 27.87
C GLU A 377 -1.08 -10.08 27.93
N ASN A 378 0.13 -9.71 28.32
CA ASN A 378 0.66 -8.37 28.16
C ASN A 378 1.18 -8.18 26.74
N PHE A 379 0.61 -7.21 26.02
CA PHE A 379 0.93 -7.00 24.61
C PHE A 379 1.24 -5.54 24.26
N PHE A 380 2.05 -5.38 23.23
CA PHE A 380 2.11 -4.18 22.40
C PHE A 380 1.27 -4.43 21.14
N LEU A 381 0.33 -3.53 20.86
CA LEU A 381 -0.55 -3.63 19.71
C LEU A 381 -0.49 -2.35 18.89
N PHE A 382 -0.16 -2.50 17.61
CA PHE A 382 -0.18 -1.44 16.62
C PHE A 382 -1.41 -1.59 15.71
N LEU A 383 -2.30 -0.59 15.74
CA LEU A 383 -3.49 -0.51 14.90
C LEU A 383 -3.35 0.66 13.94
N HIS A 384 -3.52 0.42 12.64
CA HIS A 384 -3.47 1.46 11.61
C HIS A 384 -4.75 1.47 10.78
N PHE A 385 -5.47 2.59 10.84
CA PHE A 385 -6.70 2.86 10.08
C PHE A 385 -6.40 3.78 8.91
N MET A 386 -7.03 3.55 7.75
CA MET A 386 -6.73 4.26 6.50
C MET A 386 -7.88 5.17 6.03
N ASP A 387 -9.02 5.18 6.73
CA ASP A 387 -10.26 5.76 6.21
C ASP A 387 -10.20 7.25 5.82
N PRO A 388 -9.53 8.16 6.58
CA PRO A 388 -9.39 9.55 6.16
C PRO A 388 -8.39 9.76 5.02
N HIS A 389 -7.70 8.72 4.52
CA HIS A 389 -6.77 8.80 3.40
C HIS A 389 -7.50 8.68 2.05
N ASP A 390 -6.91 9.20 0.97
CA ASP A 390 -7.44 8.98 -0.38
C ASP A 390 -7.51 7.48 -0.78
N PRO A 391 -8.56 7.03 -1.49
CA PRO A 391 -9.69 7.80 -1.99
C PRO A 391 -10.69 8.23 -0.91
N TYR A 392 -11.26 9.44 -1.05
CA TYR A 392 -12.33 9.91 -0.18
C TYR A 392 -13.69 9.46 -0.67
N PHE A 393 -14.58 9.05 0.23
CA PHE A 393 -15.88 8.49 -0.12
C PHE A 393 -17.06 9.27 0.46
N GLU A 394 -18.18 9.22 -0.26
CA GLU A 394 -19.46 9.65 0.29
C GLU A 394 -20.01 8.58 1.23
N HIS A 395 -20.54 9.00 2.39
CA HIS A 395 -21.15 8.14 3.40
C HIS A 395 -22.66 8.40 3.56
N PRO A 396 -23.50 7.36 3.73
CA PRO A 396 -23.15 5.94 3.60
C PRO A 396 -22.72 5.62 2.16
N TYR A 397 -21.81 4.66 1.99
CA TYR A 397 -21.16 4.35 0.71
C TYR A 397 -22.15 4.23 -0.46
N SER A 398 -22.13 5.24 -1.33
CA SER A 398 -23.02 5.36 -2.49
C SER A 398 -22.39 4.88 -3.81
N GLY A 399 -21.08 4.64 -3.80
CA GLY A 399 -20.26 4.43 -4.99
C GLY A 399 -19.64 5.71 -5.55
N SER A 400 -19.87 6.86 -4.91
CA SER A 400 -19.23 8.15 -5.22
C SER A 400 -17.96 8.34 -4.38
N GLY A 401 -16.90 8.85 -5.00
CA GLY A 401 -15.65 9.15 -4.30
C GLY A 401 -14.59 9.76 -5.22
N TYR A 402 -13.49 10.21 -4.63
CA TYR A 402 -12.36 10.81 -5.34
C TYR A 402 -11.07 10.08 -5.01
N ALA A 403 -10.43 9.51 -6.03
CA ALA A 403 -9.19 8.76 -5.90
C ALA A 403 -8.03 9.46 -6.62
N ARG A 404 -6.85 9.51 -6.00
CA ARG A 404 -5.61 9.98 -6.66
C ARG A 404 -5.32 9.24 -7.96
N ALA A 405 -5.57 7.94 -7.99
CA ALA A 405 -5.34 7.12 -9.18
C ALA A 405 -6.25 7.46 -10.37
N GLN A 406 -7.38 8.14 -10.13
CA GLN A 406 -8.27 8.63 -11.20
C GLN A 406 -7.95 10.08 -11.57
N MET A 407 -7.52 10.88 -10.60
CA MET A 407 -7.31 12.31 -10.76
C MET A 407 -5.99 12.73 -10.12
N GLU A 408 -4.90 12.54 -10.86
CA GLU A 408 -3.54 12.86 -10.37
C GLU A 408 -3.20 14.36 -10.39
N ASN A 409 -4.07 15.26 -10.85
CA ASN A 409 -3.92 16.71 -10.68
C ASN A 409 -5.33 17.33 -10.75
N PRO A 410 -6.08 17.38 -9.64
CA PRO A 410 -7.43 17.86 -9.58
C PRO A 410 -7.51 19.35 -9.92
N PRO A 411 -8.67 19.78 -10.39
CA PRO A 411 -8.99 21.20 -10.48
C PRO A 411 -9.25 21.75 -9.05
N PRO A 412 -8.71 22.93 -8.68
CA PRO A 412 -8.90 23.53 -7.35
C PRO A 412 -10.36 23.69 -6.92
N GLU A 413 -11.28 23.80 -7.87
CA GLU A 413 -12.72 23.91 -7.64
C GLU A 413 -13.32 22.69 -6.91
N LEU A 414 -12.62 21.55 -6.88
CA LEU A 414 -13.04 20.35 -6.15
C LEU A 414 -12.58 20.31 -4.69
N ALA A 415 -11.76 21.27 -4.23
CA ALA A 415 -11.22 21.28 -2.86
C ALA A 415 -12.34 21.15 -1.80
N THR A 416 -13.39 21.95 -1.91
CA THR A 416 -14.54 21.89 -0.99
C THR A 416 -15.23 20.53 -0.99
N SER A 417 -15.35 19.88 -2.15
CA SER A 417 -15.95 18.54 -2.25
C SER A 417 -15.07 17.47 -1.61
N PHE A 418 -13.74 17.58 -1.74
CA PHE A 418 -12.81 16.66 -1.09
C PHE A 418 -12.85 16.81 0.43
N MET A 419 -12.83 18.05 0.92
CA MET A 419 -12.94 18.35 2.35
C MET A 419 -14.24 17.81 2.96
N GLU A 420 -15.33 17.80 2.20
CA GLU A 420 -16.62 17.24 2.65
C GLU A 420 -16.59 15.71 2.74
N TYR A 421 -15.97 15.01 1.78
CA TYR A 421 -15.82 13.55 1.89
C TYR A 421 -14.82 13.15 2.96
N TYR A 422 -13.70 13.89 3.06
CA TYR A 422 -12.74 13.74 4.16
C TYR A 422 -13.40 13.90 5.54
N ARG A 423 -14.29 14.89 5.70
CA ARG A 423 -15.12 15.04 6.90
C ARG A 423 -15.95 13.78 7.19
N GLN A 424 -16.62 13.23 6.17
CA GLN A 424 -17.47 12.05 6.32
C GLN A 424 -16.67 10.78 6.65
N ASP A 425 -15.49 10.60 6.03
CA ASP A 425 -14.57 9.50 6.35
C ASP A 425 -14.08 9.57 7.81
N ILE A 426 -13.83 10.77 8.35
CA ILE A 426 -13.47 10.97 9.76
C ILE A 426 -14.62 10.60 10.70
N GLU A 427 -15.85 11.02 10.38
CA GLU A 427 -17.03 10.70 11.20
C GLU A 427 -17.29 9.19 11.23
N TYR A 428 -17.16 8.52 10.08
CA TYR A 428 -17.23 7.06 10.00
C TYR A 428 -16.13 6.37 10.82
N LEU A 429 -14.88 6.85 10.71
CA LEU A 429 -13.77 6.31 11.48
C LEU A 429 -13.99 6.47 12.99
N ASP A 430 -14.50 7.61 13.46
CA ASP A 430 -14.77 7.85 14.88
C ASP A 430 -15.76 6.83 15.47
N GLU A 431 -16.77 6.41 14.70
CA GLU A 431 -17.69 5.33 15.11
C GLU A 431 -16.95 4.01 15.37
N GLN A 432 -16.00 3.64 14.49
CA GLN A 432 -15.21 2.42 14.63
C GLN A 432 -14.20 2.51 15.78
N ILE A 433 -13.63 3.70 16.03
CA ILE A 433 -12.82 3.95 17.22
C ILE A 433 -13.65 3.76 18.50
N GLY A 434 -14.92 4.18 18.49
CA GLY A 434 -15.86 3.88 19.56
C GLY A 434 -15.92 2.38 19.90
N LEU A 435 -16.04 1.52 18.88
CA LEU A 435 -16.07 0.06 19.05
C LEU A 435 -14.75 -0.49 19.62
N VAL A 436 -13.60 0.01 19.15
CA VAL A 436 -12.29 -0.36 19.71
C VAL A 436 -12.23 -0.05 21.21
N ILE A 437 -12.64 1.15 21.60
CA ILE A 437 -12.62 1.56 23.01
C ILE A 437 -13.59 0.78 23.87
N ASP A 438 -14.81 0.57 23.40
CA ASP A 438 -15.81 -0.22 24.14
C ASP A 438 -15.31 -1.65 24.33
N ARG A 439 -14.67 -2.24 23.32
CA ARG A 439 -14.08 -3.57 23.42
C ARG A 439 -12.90 -3.65 24.40
N LEU A 440 -12.07 -2.61 24.48
CA LEU A 440 -11.01 -2.52 25.49
C LEU A 440 -11.58 -2.41 26.91
N LYS A 441 -12.70 -1.70 27.09
CA LYS A 441 -13.40 -1.60 28.38
C LYS A 441 -14.01 -2.94 28.79
N GLU A 442 -14.70 -3.61 27.88
CA GLU A 442 -15.25 -4.96 28.11
C GLU A 442 -14.19 -5.98 28.51
N SER A 443 -12.97 -5.80 28.02
CA SER A 443 -11.82 -6.66 28.31
C SER A 443 -11.05 -6.25 29.58
N ASN A 444 -11.51 -5.22 30.31
CA ASN A 444 -10.81 -4.61 31.47
C ASN A 444 -9.38 -4.14 31.15
N LEU A 445 -9.11 -3.82 29.88
CA LEU A 445 -7.79 -3.36 29.42
C LEU A 445 -7.76 -1.84 29.27
N TYR A 446 -8.90 -1.18 29.09
CA TYR A 446 -8.96 0.27 28.93
C TYR A 446 -8.27 1.00 30.10
N ASP A 447 -8.62 0.71 31.34
CA ASP A 447 -8.09 1.43 32.51
C ASP A 447 -6.61 1.15 32.79
N ASN A 448 -6.13 -0.07 32.52
CA ASN A 448 -4.77 -0.51 32.86
C ASN A 448 -3.78 -0.48 31.69
N SER A 449 -4.16 0.06 30.53
CA SER A 449 -3.27 0.19 29.38
C SER A 449 -2.89 1.63 29.12
N ILE A 450 -1.72 1.84 28.51
CA ILE A 450 -1.42 3.07 27.80
C ILE A 450 -2.01 2.98 26.39
N ILE A 451 -2.81 3.98 26.02
CA ILE A 451 -3.43 4.06 24.69
C ILE A 451 -3.00 5.38 24.08
N VAL A 452 -2.29 5.32 22.96
CA VAL A 452 -1.88 6.47 22.16
C VAL A 452 -2.69 6.48 20.88
N ILE A 453 -3.41 7.57 20.63
CA ILE A 453 -4.12 7.81 19.37
C ILE A 453 -3.47 9.00 18.70
N THR A 454 -3.00 8.82 17.46
CA THR A 454 -2.37 9.89 16.71
C THR A 454 -2.65 9.76 15.20
N SER A 455 -2.09 10.67 14.44
CA SER A 455 -1.95 10.53 12.99
C SER A 455 -0.48 10.46 12.60
N ASP A 456 -0.20 9.77 11.50
CA ASP A 456 1.11 9.74 10.89
C ASP A 456 1.43 11.06 10.18
N HIS A 457 0.48 11.67 9.49
CA HIS A 457 0.59 12.99 8.89
C HIS A 457 -0.80 13.60 8.64
N GLY A 458 -0.87 14.81 8.09
CA GLY A 458 -2.13 15.44 7.71
C GLY A 458 -2.41 15.39 6.21
N GLU A 459 -3.31 16.28 5.75
CA GLU A 459 -3.83 16.29 4.39
C GLU A 459 -4.04 17.71 3.86
N GLU A 460 -3.71 17.97 2.58
CA GLU A 460 -3.82 19.32 1.97
C GLU A 460 -4.89 19.34 0.89
N PHE A 461 -5.71 20.39 0.91
CA PHE A 461 -6.84 20.67 0.02
C PHE A 461 -6.71 22.07 -0.61
N TYR A 462 -5.55 22.37 -1.20
CA TYR A 462 -5.20 23.63 -1.87
C TYR A 462 -4.93 24.84 -0.97
N GLU A 463 -4.85 24.69 0.36
CA GLU A 463 -4.53 25.80 1.28
C GLU A 463 -3.25 26.54 0.87
N HIS A 464 -2.19 25.81 0.48
CA HIS A 464 -0.95 26.39 -0.06
C HIS A 464 -0.73 25.94 -1.51
N GLY A 465 -1.81 25.62 -2.21
CA GLY A 465 -1.83 25.12 -3.59
C GLY A 465 -1.33 23.69 -3.75
N GLY A 466 -1.09 22.94 -2.66
CA GLY A 466 -0.84 21.50 -2.68
C GLY A 466 -2.15 20.74 -2.56
N TRP A 467 -2.13 19.45 -2.85
CA TRP A 467 -3.32 18.62 -2.87
C TRP A 467 -2.90 17.16 -2.71
N TRP A 468 -3.60 16.41 -1.86
CA TRP A 468 -3.04 15.24 -1.18
C TRP A 468 -1.82 15.58 -0.33
N HIS A 469 -1.21 14.53 0.21
CA HIS A 469 -0.02 14.55 1.00
C HIS A 469 1.27 14.27 0.21
N ALA A 470 2.41 14.42 0.88
CA ALA A 470 3.77 14.36 0.31
C ALA A 470 4.10 15.49 -0.69
N ASN A 471 3.38 16.62 -0.62
CA ASN A 471 3.58 17.76 -1.53
C ASN A 471 4.15 19.00 -0.84
N THR A 472 3.83 19.20 0.43
CA THR A 472 4.26 20.36 1.22
C THR A 472 4.61 19.94 2.65
N LEU A 473 5.04 20.90 3.46
CA LEU A 473 5.32 20.74 4.90
C LEU A 473 4.59 21.82 5.73
N HIS A 474 3.45 22.29 5.22
CA HIS A 474 2.57 23.24 5.92
C HIS A 474 1.78 22.56 7.05
N GLU A 475 1.19 23.35 7.95
CA GLU A 475 0.51 22.86 9.17
C GLU A 475 -0.50 21.76 8.86
N GLU A 476 -1.25 21.88 7.78
CA GLU A 476 -2.24 20.90 7.32
C GLU A 476 -1.66 19.52 7.07
N GLN A 477 -0.34 19.41 6.82
CA GLN A 477 0.37 18.18 6.49
C GLN A 477 1.22 17.64 7.65
N VAL A 478 1.82 18.52 8.46
CA VAL A 478 2.78 18.09 9.50
C VAL A 478 2.25 18.19 10.92
N ARG A 479 1.23 19.02 11.19
CA ARG A 479 0.63 19.10 12.52
C ARG A 479 -0.46 18.04 12.65
N VAL A 480 -0.28 17.12 13.59
CA VAL A 480 -1.15 15.94 13.78
C VAL A 480 -1.84 15.98 15.14
N PRO A 481 -3.01 15.33 15.31
CA PRO A 481 -3.58 15.12 16.64
C PRO A 481 -2.77 14.06 17.39
N MET A 482 -2.66 14.21 18.70
CA MET A 482 -2.21 13.15 19.61
C MET A 482 -2.98 13.19 20.94
N ILE A 483 -3.60 12.07 21.29
CA ILE A 483 -4.27 11.84 22.56
C ILE A 483 -3.58 10.68 23.25
N ILE A 484 -3.14 10.88 24.50
CA ILE A 484 -2.55 9.80 25.32
C ILE A 484 -3.46 9.55 26.51
N LYS A 485 -4.04 8.35 26.59
CA LYS A 485 -4.71 7.86 27.81
C LYS A 485 -3.69 7.05 28.61
N TYR A 486 -3.32 7.57 29.77
CA TYR A 486 -2.36 6.91 30.68
C TYR A 486 -3.06 5.82 31.51
N PRO A 487 -2.35 4.76 31.96
CA PRO A 487 -2.88 3.81 32.94
C PRO A 487 -3.51 4.52 34.16
N GLY A 488 -4.63 4.01 34.66
CA GLY A 488 -5.39 4.60 35.76
C GLY A 488 -6.07 5.95 35.46
N ASN A 489 -6.07 6.41 34.19
CA ASN A 489 -6.49 7.75 33.79
C ASN A 489 -5.69 8.84 34.53
N GLU A 490 -4.42 8.56 34.84
CA GLU A 490 -3.50 9.58 35.33
C GLU A 490 -3.42 10.72 34.31
N TYR A 491 -3.39 11.96 34.78
CA TYR A 491 -3.39 13.17 33.95
C TYR A 491 -4.66 13.42 33.11
N ALA A 492 -5.76 12.69 33.34
CA ALA A 492 -7.00 12.85 32.59
C ALA A 492 -7.53 14.31 32.58
N GLY A 493 -7.96 14.76 31.40
CA GLY A 493 -8.49 16.11 31.17
C GLY A 493 -7.42 17.19 31.06
N SER A 494 -6.13 16.83 31.06
CA SER A 494 -5.05 17.78 30.85
C SER A 494 -4.81 18.08 29.37
N VAL A 495 -4.29 19.28 29.11
CA VAL A 495 -3.93 19.75 27.79
C VAL A 495 -2.48 20.21 27.82
N VAL A 496 -1.68 19.66 26.91
CA VAL A 496 -0.28 19.99 26.71
C VAL A 496 -0.18 20.86 25.46
N ASN A 497 0.34 22.07 25.63
CA ASN A 497 0.42 23.08 24.58
C ASN A 497 1.86 23.39 24.14
N PHE A 498 2.88 22.79 24.75
CA PHE A 498 4.25 22.91 24.26
C PHE A 498 4.49 21.99 23.05
N LEU A 499 5.55 22.27 22.30
CA LEU A 499 5.93 21.54 21.08
C LEU A 499 6.24 20.07 21.39
N THR A 500 5.60 19.15 20.70
CA THR A 500 5.91 17.71 20.72
C THR A 500 6.01 17.15 19.30
N ARG A 501 6.47 15.91 19.16
CA ARG A 501 6.73 15.30 17.86
C ARG A 501 6.33 13.83 17.85
N SER A 502 6.00 13.30 16.68
CA SER A 502 5.71 11.87 16.52
C SER A 502 6.90 10.98 16.90
N ILE A 503 8.13 11.47 16.75
CA ILE A 503 9.36 10.77 17.16
C ILE A 503 9.44 10.54 18.69
N ASP A 504 8.70 11.31 19.50
CA ASP A 504 8.66 11.22 20.97
C ASP A 504 7.71 10.11 21.46
N ILE A 505 6.87 9.56 20.57
CA ILE A 505 5.88 8.52 20.91
C ILE A 505 6.55 7.23 21.45
N PRO A 506 7.57 6.64 20.79
CA PRO A 506 8.12 5.36 21.27
C PRO A 506 8.78 5.44 22.64
N PRO A 507 9.67 6.42 22.93
CA PRO A 507 10.24 6.57 24.26
C PRO A 507 9.19 6.76 25.34
N THR A 508 8.15 7.55 25.06
CA THR A 508 7.02 7.79 25.97
C THR A 508 6.26 6.51 26.30
N ILE A 509 5.93 5.70 25.29
CA ILE A 509 5.23 4.41 25.48
C ILE A 509 6.12 3.44 26.27
N LEU A 510 7.40 3.30 25.89
CA LEU A 510 8.35 2.40 26.56
C LEU A 510 8.50 2.75 28.05
N LYS A 511 8.70 4.03 28.37
CA LYS A 511 8.82 4.51 29.76
C LYS A 511 7.57 4.25 30.58
N SER A 512 6.40 4.47 29.98
CA SER A 512 5.09 4.19 30.63
C SER A 512 4.89 2.71 30.94
N CYS A 513 5.57 1.82 30.21
CA CYS A 513 5.58 0.37 30.43
C CYS A 513 6.78 -0.10 31.28
N ASP A 514 7.60 0.80 31.82
CA ASP A 514 8.85 0.47 32.51
C ASP A 514 9.78 -0.42 31.65
N VAL A 515 9.86 -0.09 30.35
CA VAL A 515 10.77 -0.71 29.39
C VAL A 515 11.93 0.26 29.10
N PRO A 516 13.20 -0.20 29.13
CA PRO A 516 14.33 0.66 28.80
C PRO A 516 14.24 1.22 27.37
N VAL A 517 14.51 2.51 27.22
CA VAL A 517 14.57 3.18 25.91
C VAL A 517 15.98 2.99 25.33
N PRO A 518 16.13 2.40 24.12
CA PRO A 518 17.42 2.30 23.45
C PRO A 518 18.03 3.67 23.14
N ALA A 519 19.37 3.77 23.20
CA ALA A 519 20.08 5.04 22.97
C ALA A 519 19.96 5.54 21.52
N GLU A 520 19.58 4.65 20.61
CA GLU A 520 19.31 4.92 19.20
C GLU A 520 18.02 5.72 18.97
N MET A 521 17.04 5.62 19.87
CA MET A 521 15.77 6.35 19.78
C MET A 521 16.00 7.83 20.10
N ARG A 522 15.56 8.72 19.21
CA ARG A 522 15.85 10.17 19.25
C ARG A 522 14.79 10.99 19.96
N GLY A 523 13.62 10.41 20.18
CA GLY A 523 12.53 11.06 20.89
C GLY A 523 12.80 11.19 22.38
N GLU A 524 12.00 12.01 23.01
CA GLU A 524 12.01 12.23 24.46
C GLU A 524 10.75 11.62 25.11
N ASP A 525 10.84 11.32 26.40
CA ASP A 525 9.68 10.90 27.19
C ASP A 525 8.82 12.10 27.58
N LEU A 526 7.60 12.17 27.04
CA LEU A 526 6.68 13.30 27.22
C LEU A 526 6.20 13.52 28.66
N PHE A 527 6.33 12.54 29.55
CA PHE A 527 5.90 12.66 30.96
C PHE A 527 6.99 13.22 31.88
N ASN A 528 8.24 13.23 31.43
CA ASN A 528 9.38 13.73 32.21
C ASN A 528 10.03 14.97 31.57
N VAL A 529 9.26 15.69 30.75
CA VAL A 529 9.67 16.95 30.14
C VAL A 529 9.36 18.09 31.12
N ASP A 530 10.38 18.79 31.58
CA ASP A 530 10.20 20.07 32.28
C ASP A 530 9.57 21.08 31.31
N PRO A 531 8.37 21.64 31.55
CA PRO A 531 7.75 22.60 30.64
C PRO A 531 8.55 23.91 30.47
N GLU A 532 9.36 24.31 31.47
CA GLU A 532 10.19 25.51 31.41
C GLU A 532 11.58 25.26 30.79
N ASN A 533 12.05 24.00 30.85
CA ASN A 533 13.34 23.56 30.28
C ASN A 533 13.18 22.42 29.29
N SER A 534 12.05 22.36 28.56
CA SER A 534 11.76 21.20 27.72
C SER A 534 12.88 21.01 26.71
N GLY A 535 13.46 19.81 26.67
CA GLY A 535 14.50 19.49 25.69
C GLY A 535 14.01 19.56 24.24
N ILE A 536 12.68 19.57 24.05
CA ILE A 536 12.02 19.64 22.74
C ILE A 536 11.87 21.11 22.33
N ILE A 537 12.98 21.68 21.88
CA ILE A 537 13.04 23.07 21.41
C ILE A 537 12.73 23.21 19.91
N ASP A 538 12.74 22.08 19.18
CA ASP A 538 12.59 22.05 17.73
C ASP A 538 11.74 20.88 17.24
N ALA A 539 11.10 21.08 16.08
CA ALA A 539 10.49 20.04 15.27
C ALA A 539 11.07 20.11 13.86
N PHE A 540 11.59 18.98 13.39
CA PHE A 540 12.11 18.81 12.04
C PHE A 540 11.22 17.84 11.26
N ALA A 541 10.94 18.15 10.00
CA ALA A 541 10.28 17.23 9.09
C ALA A 541 10.91 17.31 7.69
N GLU A 542 10.82 16.21 6.97
CA GLU A 542 11.32 16.12 5.59
C GLU A 542 10.40 15.27 4.73
N CYS A 543 10.34 15.63 3.45
CA CYS A 543 9.64 14.89 2.42
C CYS A 543 10.60 14.73 1.25
N ASP A 544 10.82 13.48 0.82
CA ASP A 544 11.48 13.17 -0.44
C ASP A 544 10.63 12.16 -1.21
N HIS A 545 9.68 12.69 -1.98
CA HIS A 545 8.65 11.90 -2.65
C HIS A 545 8.43 12.40 -4.08
N GLY A 546 8.51 11.51 -5.08
CA GLY A 546 8.12 11.82 -6.45
C GLY A 546 8.92 12.96 -7.12
N GLY A 547 10.19 13.14 -6.74
CA GLY A 547 11.03 14.25 -7.20
C GLY A 547 10.73 15.58 -6.51
N ASN A 548 10.06 15.55 -5.35
CA ASN A 548 9.83 16.69 -4.48
C ASN A 548 10.63 16.48 -3.18
N SER A 549 11.74 17.21 -3.02
CA SER A 549 12.53 17.23 -1.79
C SER A 549 12.28 18.55 -1.05
N ILE A 550 11.69 18.46 0.14
CA ILE A 550 11.37 19.60 1.01
C ILE A 550 11.80 19.28 2.43
N ARG A 551 12.28 20.27 3.16
CA ARG A 551 12.63 20.16 4.58
C ARG A 551 12.07 21.34 5.35
N MET A 552 11.69 21.11 6.60
CA MET A 552 11.25 22.17 7.49
C MET A 552 11.92 22.06 8.87
N LEU A 553 12.11 23.22 9.51
CA LEU A 553 12.46 23.30 10.93
C LEU A 553 11.54 24.33 11.60
N ARG A 554 10.93 23.93 12.71
CA ARG A 554 10.19 24.81 13.61
C ARG A 554 10.99 24.95 14.91
N VAL A 555 11.21 26.19 15.36
CA VAL A 555 11.84 26.53 16.65
C VAL A 555 11.00 27.62 17.31
N GLY A 556 10.35 27.29 18.41
CA GLY A 556 9.33 28.15 19.02
C GLY A 556 8.21 28.49 18.02
N PRO A 557 7.87 29.78 17.80
CA PRO A 557 6.84 30.16 16.84
C PRO A 557 7.35 30.22 15.40
N TRP A 558 8.66 30.16 15.17
CA TRP A 558 9.25 30.34 13.84
C TRP A 558 9.33 29.02 13.10
N LYS A 559 8.80 28.99 11.88
CA LYS A 559 8.85 27.83 10.99
C LYS A 559 9.51 28.23 9.68
N TYR A 560 10.50 27.45 9.28
CA TYR A 560 11.27 27.66 8.06
C TYR A 560 11.16 26.44 7.15
N ILE A 561 10.81 26.66 5.89
CA ILE A 561 10.65 25.61 4.87
C ILE A 561 11.62 25.88 3.73
N LYS A 562 12.38 24.86 3.34
CA LYS A 562 13.26 24.87 2.18
C LYS A 562 12.82 23.82 1.17
N THR A 563 12.54 24.26 -0.04
CA THR A 563 12.19 23.41 -1.18
C THR A 563 13.38 23.30 -2.12
N ASP A 564 13.64 22.10 -2.63
CA ASP A 564 14.63 21.90 -3.69
C ASP A 564 14.22 22.68 -4.96
N PRO A 565 15.12 23.51 -5.54
CA PRO A 565 14.87 24.22 -6.79
C PRO A 565 14.48 23.32 -7.96
N GLU A 566 14.93 22.07 -7.96
CA GLU A 566 14.62 21.07 -8.99
C GLU A 566 13.27 20.37 -8.75
N SER A 567 12.54 20.74 -7.68
CA SER A 567 11.22 20.20 -7.39
C SER A 567 10.25 20.45 -8.54
N ARG A 568 9.59 19.38 -8.99
CA ARG A 568 8.58 19.42 -10.07
C ARG A 568 7.41 20.36 -9.76
N ARG A 569 7.18 20.69 -8.48
CA ARG A 569 6.02 21.46 -8.00
C ARG A 569 6.23 22.99 -8.03
N LYS A 570 7.44 23.49 -8.39
CA LYS A 570 7.74 24.93 -8.57
C LYS A 570 7.30 25.82 -7.40
N ARG A 571 7.53 25.37 -6.17
CA ARG A 571 7.23 26.12 -4.94
C ARG A 571 8.25 27.23 -4.70
N PRO A 572 7.94 28.22 -3.84
CA PRO A 572 8.96 29.12 -3.33
C PRO A 572 10.13 28.31 -2.73
N PRO A 573 11.38 28.65 -3.08
CA PRO A 573 12.54 27.88 -2.66
C PRO A 573 12.78 27.97 -1.15
N GLU A 574 12.47 29.12 -0.55
CA GLU A 574 12.64 29.38 0.88
C GLU A 574 11.40 30.13 1.40
N GLN A 575 10.88 29.69 2.55
CA GLN A 575 9.70 30.27 3.19
C GLN A 575 9.95 30.39 4.69
N LEU A 576 9.47 31.47 5.30
CA LEU A 576 9.55 31.73 6.74
C LEU A 576 8.19 32.20 7.25
N PHE A 577 7.71 31.60 8.34
CA PHE A 577 6.44 31.93 8.97
C PHE A 577 6.62 32.09 10.49
N ASN A 578 5.76 32.91 11.10
CA ASN A 578 5.60 33.02 12.54
C ASN A 578 4.20 32.55 12.93
N LEU A 579 4.10 31.35 13.50
CA LEU A 579 2.85 30.64 13.73
C LEU A 579 1.97 31.26 14.84
N ASP A 580 2.53 32.07 15.74
CA ASP A 580 1.73 32.77 16.75
C ASP A 580 0.88 33.87 16.10
N SER A 581 1.44 34.56 15.10
CA SER A 581 0.76 35.64 14.36
C SER A 581 0.08 35.17 13.07
N ASP A 582 0.56 34.07 12.49
CA ASP A 582 0.13 33.52 11.20
C ASP A 582 0.02 31.98 11.27
N PRO A 583 -0.96 31.44 12.02
CA PRO A 583 -1.12 30.00 12.20
C PRO A 583 -1.51 29.25 10.92
N PHE A 584 -1.89 29.96 9.87
CA PHE A 584 -2.27 29.41 8.55
C PHE A 584 -1.16 29.59 7.50
N GLU A 585 0.00 30.13 7.89
CA GLU A 585 1.17 30.28 7.00
C GLU A 585 0.85 31.02 5.70
N LEU A 586 0.04 32.07 5.76
CA LEU A 586 -0.42 32.82 4.58
C LEU A 586 0.58 33.90 4.14
N ASN A 587 1.45 34.35 5.06
CA ASN A 587 2.35 35.47 4.83
C ASN A 587 3.81 34.99 4.94
N ASN A 588 4.45 34.75 3.79
CA ASN A 588 5.87 34.41 3.77
C ASN A 588 6.73 35.63 4.17
N LEU A 589 7.37 35.53 5.33
CA LEU A 589 8.21 36.58 5.93
C LEU A 589 9.68 36.52 5.50
N PHE A 590 10.06 35.61 4.59
CA PHE A 590 11.47 35.36 4.24
C PHE A 590 12.22 36.64 3.80
N ASP A 591 11.61 37.45 2.94
CA ASP A 591 12.21 38.69 2.44
C ASP A 591 12.07 39.86 3.42
N SER A 592 11.04 39.87 4.26
CA SER A 592 10.77 40.96 5.21
C SER A 592 11.53 40.81 6.54
N GLU A 593 11.95 39.60 6.90
CA GLU A 593 12.64 39.26 8.15
C GLU A 593 14.01 38.57 7.87
N PRO A 594 14.96 39.23 7.19
CA PRO A 594 16.18 38.59 6.66
C PRO A 594 17.11 38.05 7.75
N GLU A 595 17.16 38.68 8.93
CA GLU A 595 17.97 38.21 10.05
C GLU A 595 17.45 36.87 10.58
N LYS A 596 16.14 36.78 10.84
CA LYS A 596 15.49 35.56 11.31
C LYS A 596 15.49 34.46 10.24
N ALA A 597 15.30 34.81 8.97
CA ALA A 597 15.41 33.87 7.86
C ALA A 597 16.81 33.23 7.80
N THR A 598 17.86 34.04 7.96
CA THR A 598 19.25 33.57 7.98
C THR A 598 19.52 32.65 9.17
N GLU A 599 19.07 33.03 10.37
CA GLU A 599 19.17 32.22 11.58
C GLU A 599 18.51 30.84 11.38
N MET A 600 17.23 30.81 10.99
CA MET A 600 16.48 29.58 10.79
C MET A 600 17.07 28.69 9.69
N LYS A 601 17.61 29.30 8.63
CA LYS A 601 18.31 28.57 7.56
C LYS A 601 19.56 27.86 8.07
N PHE A 602 20.36 28.52 8.91
CA PHE A 602 21.52 27.88 9.54
C PHE A 602 21.12 26.78 10.51
N LEU A 603 20.08 26.99 11.32
CA LEU A 603 19.56 25.97 12.24
C LEU A 603 19.05 24.73 11.48
N LEU A 604 18.27 24.92 10.41
CA LEU A 604 17.80 23.81 9.57
C LEU A 604 18.99 23.03 8.99
N GLN A 605 20.00 23.74 8.47
CA GLN A 605 21.19 23.10 7.91
C GLN A 605 21.97 22.31 8.97
N ALA A 606 22.17 22.88 10.16
CA ALA A 606 22.86 22.22 11.25
C ALA A 606 22.11 20.96 11.72
N LYS A 607 20.79 21.06 11.94
CA LYS A 607 19.94 19.93 12.30
C LYS A 607 20.01 18.82 11.26
N TYR A 608 19.89 19.18 9.98
CA TYR A 608 19.94 18.19 8.91
C TYR A 608 21.30 17.49 8.81
N GLN A 609 22.41 18.22 9.00
CA GLN A 609 23.74 17.59 9.03
C GLN A 609 23.92 16.65 10.24
N GLN A 610 23.38 17.00 11.40
CA GLN A 610 23.36 16.12 12.58
C GLN A 610 22.61 14.81 12.30
N ILE A 611 21.45 14.90 11.65
CA ILE A 611 20.65 13.74 11.24
C ILE A 611 21.43 12.87 10.26
N LEU A 612 22.05 13.47 9.23
CA LEU A 612 22.82 12.74 8.22
C LEU A 612 24.09 12.06 8.78
N ALA A 613 24.71 12.64 9.81
CA ALA A 613 25.89 12.04 10.45
C ALA A 613 25.59 10.71 11.16
N SER A 614 24.32 10.46 11.48
CA SER A 614 23.85 9.27 12.20
C SER A 614 23.17 8.23 11.29
N ARG A 615 23.40 8.35 9.97
CA ARG A 615 22.69 7.61 8.93
C ARG A 615 23.14 6.16 8.83
N GLU A 616 22.17 5.24 8.81
CA GLU A 616 22.40 3.81 8.55
C GLU A 616 22.39 3.49 7.04
N SER A 617 22.97 2.35 6.65
CA SER A 617 22.90 1.87 5.26
C SER A 617 21.61 1.07 5.02
N GLY A 618 20.75 1.52 4.10
CA GLY A 618 19.51 0.85 3.71
C GLY A 618 19.61 0.09 2.40
N SER A 619 18.76 -0.93 2.23
CA SER A 619 18.64 -1.79 1.05
C SER A 619 17.33 -1.53 0.29
N ALA A 620 17.41 -1.48 -1.04
CA ALA A 620 16.23 -1.38 -1.90
C ALA A 620 15.57 -2.77 -2.08
N VAL A 621 14.24 -2.82 -2.10
CA VAL A 621 13.46 -4.04 -2.34
C VAL A 621 13.07 -4.17 -3.81
N GLU A 622 13.16 -5.38 -4.34
CA GLU A 622 12.55 -5.74 -5.62
C GLU A 622 11.07 -6.08 -5.40
N LEU A 623 10.18 -5.15 -5.75
CA LEU A 623 8.74 -5.31 -5.57
C LEU A 623 8.12 -6.20 -6.65
N ASP A 624 7.25 -7.11 -6.22
CA ASP A 624 6.50 -7.97 -7.12
C ASP A 624 5.40 -7.19 -7.88
N PRO A 625 4.85 -7.77 -8.97
CA PRO A 625 3.96 -7.07 -9.88
C PRO A 625 2.63 -6.64 -9.26
N ALA A 626 2.05 -7.45 -8.36
CA ALA A 626 0.79 -7.07 -7.71
C ALA A 626 1.03 -5.91 -6.76
N THR A 627 2.11 -5.94 -6.00
CA THR A 627 2.48 -4.87 -5.07
C THR A 627 2.69 -3.57 -5.82
N GLN A 628 3.39 -3.60 -6.97
CA GLN A 628 3.53 -2.43 -7.83
C GLN A 628 2.19 -1.92 -8.38
N GLU A 629 1.32 -2.82 -8.86
CA GLU A 629 0.01 -2.42 -9.38
C GLU A 629 -0.90 -1.88 -8.28
N ARG A 630 -0.82 -2.41 -7.06
CA ARG A 630 -1.51 -1.87 -5.87
C ARG A 630 -0.98 -0.49 -5.48
N LEU A 631 0.32 -0.25 -5.57
CA LEU A 631 0.87 1.08 -5.39
C LEU A 631 0.40 2.04 -6.49
N ARG A 632 0.42 1.63 -7.76
CA ARG A 632 -0.11 2.44 -8.89
C ARG A 632 -1.61 2.72 -8.71
N ALA A 633 -2.37 1.74 -8.25
CA ALA A 633 -3.80 1.81 -7.97
C ALA A 633 -4.20 2.85 -6.92
N LEU A 634 -3.30 3.14 -5.99
CA LEU A 634 -3.45 4.14 -4.94
C LEU A 634 -2.73 5.45 -5.32
N GLY A 635 -2.22 5.56 -6.56
CA GLY A 635 -1.50 6.74 -7.02
C GLY A 635 -0.08 6.87 -6.49
N TYR A 636 0.45 5.82 -5.86
CA TYR A 636 1.82 5.79 -5.35
C TYR A 636 2.86 5.45 -6.41
N THR A 637 2.56 5.07 -7.65
CA THR A 637 3.58 4.91 -8.72
C THR A 637 2.98 5.28 -10.07
N GLN A 638 3.73 5.99 -10.93
CA GLN A 638 3.32 6.28 -12.31
C GLN A 638 3.58 5.09 -13.23
#